data_AF-Q47429-F1
#
_entry.id   AF-Q47429-F1
#
_cell.length_a   1.000
_cell.length_b   1.000
_cell.length_c   1.000
_cell.angle_alpha   90.00
_cell.angle_beta   90.00
_cell.angle_gamma   90.00
#
_symmetry.space_group_name_H-M   'P 1'
#
loop_
_entity.id
_entity.type
_entity.pdbx_description
1 polymer ?
#
loop_
_entity_poly.entity_id
_entity_poly.type
_entity_poly.pdbx_seq_one_letter_code
_entity_poly.pdbx_strand_id
1 'polypeptide(L)'
;MNDVTVVTSVTYPSPESLALVADVQYHEPYLSAALNRKFRGIVDPGFYAGFLPKPGGGMNLLITSVDGDKTAGAASVDIGEFYQVTIQHRKDISLALNAGKKYAIVLKGRYLLGEDTYQVNTASHIHAAEFVARTYTDSYQLGDGELLVCTVNIPAGVSTITQEMIDTSERINRTIGIDISDSVTSTRSDVAASSLAVKKAYDLAKSKYTAQDASTTQKGLVQLSSATNSTSEVLAATPKAVKAAYDLANGKYTAQDATTTQKGIVQLSSDTNSTSETLAATPKAVKAAYDLAAGKAPSSHTHPWNQITGVPTASLTAKGITQLSSATNSTSEVLAATPKAVKAAYDLANGKYTAQDATTAQKGIVQLSSATNSTSEVLAATPKAVKAAYDLANGKYTAQDATTTQKGIVQLSSDTNSTSETLAATPKAVKAAYDLAAGKAPSSHTHPWNQITVVPTASLTAKGITQLSSATNSTSEVLAATPKAVKAAYDLANGKYTAQDATTAQKGIVQLSSATNSTSEVLAATPKAVKAAYDLANGKQAADATLTALAALATAADKLPYFTGVDRAALTALTSVGRAILGKTSIQSVLDYLGLGEGSALPVGVPVPWPSATPPTGWLKCNGAAFSSEKYPNLAKVYPTLKLPDLRGEFIRGWDDGRGIDSGRSILSEQGYATEDHAHGLPSKSTVATDRSINFYFDEAWATSGNTGVIRWGNTSDAGLPAPNYGTFKTYKQSVANLGTAGLETRPRNIAFNYIVRAD
;
A
#
# COMPACT_ATOMS: atom_id res chain seq x y z
N MET A 1 -60.41 16.39 -67.54
CA MET A 1 -59.91 17.78 -67.60
C MET A 1 -58.46 17.67 -68.01
N ASN A 2 -58.05 18.37 -69.08
CA ASN A 2 -56.69 18.28 -69.61
C ASN A 2 -55.74 18.90 -68.57
N ASP A 3 -55.03 18.04 -67.84
CA ASP A 3 -53.92 18.44 -66.98
C ASP A 3 -52.77 18.93 -67.86
N VAL A 4 -52.80 20.23 -68.15
CA VAL A 4 -51.67 20.95 -68.71
C VAL A 4 -50.65 21.10 -67.58
N THR A 5 -49.75 20.13 -67.48
CA THR A 5 -48.54 20.26 -66.66
C THR A 5 -47.67 21.35 -67.30
N VAL A 6 -47.80 22.59 -66.83
CA VAL A 6 -46.86 23.65 -67.19
C VAL A 6 -45.54 23.32 -66.49
N VAL A 7 -44.63 22.63 -67.18
CA VAL A 7 -43.23 22.55 -66.76
C VAL A 7 -42.61 23.91 -67.07
N THR A 8 -42.65 24.83 -66.11
CA THR A 8 -41.83 26.04 -66.17
C THR A 8 -40.37 25.62 -65.98
N SER A 9 -39.57 25.62 -67.04
CA SER A 9 -38.12 25.48 -66.94
C SER A 9 -37.58 26.68 -66.16
N VAL A 10 -37.13 26.46 -64.92
CA VAL A 10 -36.45 27.48 -64.13
C VAL A 10 -35.00 27.58 -64.60
N THR A 11 -34.57 28.75 -65.04
CA THR A 11 -33.20 28.99 -65.51
C THR A 11 -32.43 29.80 -64.47
N TYR A 12 -31.27 29.32 -64.04
CA TYR A 12 -30.44 29.96 -63.01
C TYR A 12 -29.39 30.89 -63.62
N PRO A 13 -29.11 32.07 -63.03
CA PRO A 13 -27.99 32.88 -63.46
C PRO A 13 -26.66 32.18 -63.16
N SER A 14 -25.64 32.37 -63.99
CA SER A 14 -24.29 31.86 -63.69
C SER A 14 -23.81 32.41 -62.33
N PRO A 15 -23.33 31.58 -61.40
CA PRO A 15 -22.88 32.03 -60.07
C PRO A 15 -21.80 33.12 -60.09
N GLU A 16 -21.04 33.23 -61.19
CA GLU A 16 -20.00 34.23 -61.40
C GLU A 16 -20.52 35.56 -61.98
N SER A 17 -21.78 35.59 -62.43
CA SER A 17 -22.41 36.78 -63.04
C SER A 17 -23.03 37.74 -62.02
N LEU A 18 -23.31 37.27 -60.80
CA LEU A 18 -23.97 38.06 -59.75
C LEU A 18 -22.94 38.84 -58.91
N ALA A 19 -23.18 40.14 -58.71
CA ALA A 19 -22.36 40.98 -57.85
C ALA A 19 -22.64 40.74 -56.35
N LEU A 20 -23.90 40.41 -56.01
CA LEU A 20 -24.34 40.01 -54.68
C LEU A 20 -25.01 38.64 -54.74
N VAL A 21 -24.76 37.81 -53.73
CA VAL A 21 -25.41 36.50 -53.58
C VAL A 21 -25.88 36.37 -52.13
N ALA A 22 -27.17 36.14 -51.92
CA ALA A 22 -27.74 35.88 -50.60
C ALA A 22 -28.03 34.39 -50.41
N ASP A 23 -27.91 33.86 -49.20
CA ASP A 23 -28.22 32.44 -48.94
C ASP A 23 -29.75 32.20 -48.92
N VAL A 24 -30.36 31.97 -50.08
CA VAL A 24 -31.81 31.73 -50.26
C VAL A 24 -32.06 30.43 -51.05
N GLN A 25 -32.97 29.58 -50.56
CA GLN A 25 -33.45 28.37 -51.26
C GLN A 25 -34.95 28.44 -51.53
N TYR A 26 -35.36 28.02 -52.74
CA TYR A 26 -36.73 27.98 -53.25
C TYR A 26 -37.53 26.82 -52.64
N HIS A 27 -38.79 27.07 -52.23
CA HIS A 27 -39.76 26.05 -51.82
C HIS A 27 -39.41 25.13 -50.62
N GLU A 28 -38.53 25.54 -49.71
CA GLU A 28 -38.25 24.71 -48.52
C GLU A 28 -39.13 25.05 -47.30
N PRO A 29 -39.97 24.11 -46.83
CA PRO A 29 -40.54 24.18 -45.48
C PRO A 29 -39.53 23.60 -44.49
N TYR A 30 -38.79 24.48 -43.80
CA TYR A 30 -38.10 24.19 -42.53
C TYR A 30 -37.22 22.91 -42.45
N LEU A 31 -36.36 22.65 -43.42
CA LEU A 31 -35.37 21.57 -43.31
C LEU A 31 -34.05 22.06 -42.71
N SER A 32 -33.44 21.21 -41.87
CA SER A 32 -32.28 21.53 -41.03
C SER A 32 -30.97 21.79 -41.78
N ALA A 33 -30.97 21.74 -43.11
CA ALA A 33 -29.79 21.75 -43.97
C ALA A 33 -29.27 23.16 -44.35
N ALA A 34 -30.09 24.21 -44.23
CA ALA A 34 -29.63 25.58 -44.50
C ALA A 34 -28.96 26.18 -43.26
N LEU A 35 -27.72 25.77 -43.00
CA LEU A 35 -26.95 26.06 -41.79
C LEU A 35 -26.88 27.57 -41.49
N ASN A 36 -26.82 28.44 -42.51
CA ASN A 36 -26.63 29.89 -42.28
C ASN A 36 -27.89 30.63 -41.83
N ARG A 37 -29.10 30.07 -42.05
CA ARG A 37 -30.37 30.68 -41.59
C ARG A 37 -30.67 30.44 -40.10
N LYS A 38 -29.82 29.64 -39.43
CA LYS A 38 -29.91 29.28 -38.00
C LYS A 38 -28.98 30.07 -37.09
N PHE A 39 -28.24 31.05 -37.62
CA PHE A 39 -27.30 31.84 -36.82
C PHE A 39 -27.96 32.95 -36.00
N ARG A 40 -29.27 33.18 -36.15
CA ARG A 40 -29.96 34.17 -35.33
C ARG A 40 -29.90 33.78 -33.85
N GLY A 41 -29.34 34.66 -33.02
CA GLY A 41 -29.04 34.40 -31.61
C GLY A 41 -27.70 33.69 -31.33
N ILE A 42 -26.94 33.33 -32.37
CA ILE A 42 -25.57 32.81 -32.28
C ILE A 42 -24.57 33.88 -32.78
N VAL A 43 -24.91 34.59 -33.86
CA VAL A 43 -24.17 35.75 -34.38
C VAL A 43 -25.13 36.94 -34.45
N ASP A 44 -24.75 38.06 -33.85
CA ASP A 44 -25.54 39.29 -33.94
C ASP A 44 -25.63 39.77 -35.41
N PRO A 45 -26.79 40.25 -35.87
CA PRO A 45 -26.91 40.86 -37.20
C PRO A 45 -26.00 42.09 -37.35
N GLY A 46 -25.53 42.35 -38.56
CA GLY A 46 -24.64 43.48 -38.85
C GLY A 46 -23.16 43.22 -38.60
N PHE A 47 -22.67 41.98 -38.76
CA PHE A 47 -21.23 41.82 -39.02
C PHE A 47 -20.94 42.18 -40.48
N TYR A 48 -19.83 42.89 -40.70
CA TYR A 48 -19.34 43.20 -42.03
C TYR A 48 -17.89 42.75 -42.20
N ALA A 49 -17.63 41.97 -43.23
CA ALA A 49 -16.30 41.79 -43.80
C ALA A 49 -16.35 42.27 -45.26
N GLY A 50 -15.74 43.41 -45.59
CA GLY A 50 -15.82 44.02 -46.94
C GLY A 50 -16.95 45.05 -47.08
N PHE A 51 -17.53 45.23 -48.27
CA PHE A 51 -18.55 46.25 -48.60
C PHE A 51 -18.11 47.69 -48.28
N LEU A 52 -16.94 48.07 -48.77
CA LEU A 52 -16.31 49.36 -48.51
C LEU A 52 -16.75 50.40 -49.55
N PRO A 53 -17.43 51.49 -49.13
CA PRO A 53 -17.78 52.58 -50.04
C PRO A 53 -16.57 53.47 -50.30
N LYS A 54 -16.28 53.71 -51.58
CA LYS A 54 -15.24 54.63 -52.07
C LYS A 54 -15.76 55.43 -53.27
N PRO A 55 -15.16 56.57 -53.61
CA PRO A 55 -15.46 57.28 -54.86
C PRO A 55 -15.26 56.38 -56.08
N GLY A 56 -16.27 56.29 -56.95
CA GLY A 56 -16.25 55.48 -58.18
C GLY A 56 -15.90 56.26 -59.45
N GLY A 57 -15.67 57.56 -59.34
CA GLY A 57 -15.48 58.49 -60.46
C GLY A 57 -16.79 59.15 -60.92
N GLY A 58 -16.76 60.46 -61.12
CA GLY A 58 -17.97 61.26 -61.35
C GLY A 58 -18.95 61.14 -60.19
N MET A 59 -20.25 61.15 -60.49
CA MET A 59 -21.33 61.06 -59.51
C MET A 59 -21.64 59.61 -59.06
N ASN A 60 -20.66 58.71 -59.14
CA ASN A 60 -20.83 57.31 -58.77
C ASN A 60 -20.12 56.98 -57.45
N LEU A 61 -20.85 56.29 -56.57
CA LEU A 61 -20.31 55.64 -55.38
C LEU A 61 -19.97 54.19 -55.71
N LEU A 62 -18.73 53.79 -55.49
CA LEU A 62 -18.28 52.43 -55.70
C LEU A 62 -18.25 51.68 -54.37
N ILE A 63 -18.99 50.58 -54.26
CA ILE A 63 -18.90 49.64 -53.15
C ILE A 63 -17.97 48.52 -53.57
N THR A 64 -16.88 48.29 -52.83
CA THR A 64 -15.90 47.23 -53.14
C THR A 64 -15.80 46.18 -52.02
N SER A 65 -15.46 44.94 -52.37
CA SER A 65 -15.26 43.85 -51.39
C SER A 65 -13.83 43.79 -50.84
N VAL A 66 -12.87 44.48 -51.46
CA VAL A 66 -11.43 44.25 -51.26
C VAL A 66 -10.83 45.26 -50.28
N ASP A 67 -10.19 44.74 -49.23
CA ASP A 67 -9.16 45.43 -48.44
C ASP A 67 -7.98 44.45 -48.31
N GLY A 68 -6.94 44.60 -49.16
CA GLY A 68 -5.84 43.64 -49.28
C GLY A 68 -6.21 42.31 -49.97
N ASP A 69 -5.68 41.18 -49.48
CA ASP A 69 -5.67 39.87 -50.18
C ASP A 69 -7.00 39.07 -50.12
N LYS A 70 -8.13 39.68 -49.70
CA LYS A 70 -9.42 38.99 -49.56
C LYS A 70 -10.30 39.19 -50.81
N THR A 71 -10.79 38.09 -51.38
CA THR A 71 -11.47 38.08 -52.69
C THR A 71 -12.99 38.23 -52.65
N ALA A 72 -13.64 38.22 -51.48
CA ALA A 72 -15.10 38.40 -51.35
C ALA A 72 -15.50 38.97 -49.98
N GLY A 73 -16.55 39.79 -49.96
CA GLY A 73 -17.12 40.35 -48.73
C GLY A 73 -18.31 39.55 -48.22
N ALA A 74 -18.65 39.65 -46.94
CA ALA A 74 -19.82 39.02 -46.31
C ALA A 74 -20.50 39.97 -45.31
N ALA A 75 -21.82 39.99 -45.33
CA ALA A 75 -22.68 40.72 -44.40
C ALA A 75 -23.83 39.82 -43.96
N SER A 76 -24.34 40.01 -42.75
CA SER A 76 -25.49 39.25 -42.25
C SER A 76 -26.63 40.15 -41.85
N VAL A 77 -27.81 39.87 -42.40
CA VAL A 77 -29.00 40.72 -42.33
C VAL A 77 -30.15 39.94 -41.70
N ASP A 78 -30.80 40.50 -40.69
CA ASP A 78 -32.02 39.92 -40.12
C ASP A 78 -33.22 40.13 -41.06
N ILE A 79 -34.02 39.08 -41.26
CA ILE A 79 -35.27 39.11 -42.01
C ILE A 79 -36.39 38.60 -41.11
N GLY A 80 -37.32 39.49 -40.78
CA GLY A 80 -38.43 39.26 -39.87
C GLY A 80 -37.97 38.90 -38.46
N GLU A 81 -38.87 38.28 -37.70
CA GLU A 81 -38.61 37.93 -36.31
C GLU A 81 -37.78 36.64 -36.15
N PHE A 82 -37.54 35.85 -37.20
CA PHE A 82 -37.01 34.49 -37.04
C PHE A 82 -35.79 34.16 -37.89
N TYR A 83 -35.44 34.97 -38.89
CA TYR A 83 -34.42 34.59 -39.86
C TYR A 83 -33.28 35.59 -39.91
N GLN A 84 -32.10 35.07 -40.24
CA GLN A 84 -30.93 35.85 -40.56
C GLN A 84 -30.33 35.30 -41.84
N VAL A 85 -29.98 36.16 -42.80
CA VAL A 85 -29.49 35.79 -44.13
C VAL A 85 -28.11 36.40 -44.34
N THR A 86 -27.17 35.57 -44.78
CA THR A 86 -25.83 36.02 -45.17
C THR A 86 -25.83 36.45 -46.64
N ILE A 87 -25.29 37.63 -46.90
CA ILE A 87 -25.08 38.22 -48.23
C ILE A 87 -23.58 38.27 -48.51
N GLN A 88 -23.17 37.69 -49.62
CA GLN A 88 -21.79 37.73 -50.13
C GLN A 88 -21.65 38.79 -51.23
N HIS A 89 -20.59 39.59 -51.13
CA HIS A 89 -20.16 40.53 -52.16
C HIS A 89 -19.10 39.87 -53.04
N ARG A 90 -19.41 39.70 -54.32
CA ARG A 90 -18.53 38.99 -55.28
C ARG A 90 -17.88 39.92 -56.30
N LYS A 91 -18.50 41.04 -56.63
CA LYS A 91 -17.98 42.04 -57.58
C LYS A 91 -18.36 43.44 -57.15
N ASP A 92 -17.46 44.39 -57.38
CA ASP A 92 -17.67 45.81 -57.12
C ASP A 92 -18.98 46.33 -57.75
N ILE A 93 -19.69 47.19 -57.01
CA ILE A 93 -20.99 47.75 -57.41
C ILE A 93 -20.89 49.26 -57.48
N SER A 94 -21.26 49.83 -58.63
CA SER A 94 -21.28 51.28 -58.84
C SER A 94 -22.72 51.80 -58.73
N LEU A 95 -22.94 52.78 -57.86
CA LEU A 95 -24.24 53.40 -57.60
C LEU A 95 -24.20 54.86 -58.06
N ALA A 96 -25.04 55.21 -59.04
CA ALA A 96 -25.18 56.59 -59.51
C ALA A 96 -26.04 57.41 -58.54
N LEU A 97 -25.51 58.53 -58.04
CA LEU A 97 -26.19 59.44 -57.12
C LEU A 97 -26.33 60.84 -57.73
N ASN A 98 -27.23 61.66 -57.20
CA ASN A 98 -27.45 63.03 -57.70
C ASN A 98 -26.93 64.08 -56.71
N ALA A 99 -26.47 65.23 -57.21
CA ALA A 99 -25.99 66.32 -56.37
C ALA A 99 -27.12 66.97 -55.56
N GLY A 100 -26.76 67.66 -54.48
CA GLY A 100 -27.69 68.42 -53.63
C GLY A 100 -28.55 67.56 -52.70
N LYS A 101 -28.15 66.32 -52.42
CA LYS A 101 -28.91 65.37 -51.59
C LYS A 101 -27.98 64.60 -50.65
N LYS A 102 -28.49 64.26 -49.47
CA LYS A 102 -27.88 63.28 -48.56
C LYS A 102 -28.52 61.91 -48.83
N TYR A 103 -27.70 60.88 -48.97
CA TYR A 103 -28.15 59.52 -49.24
C TYR A 103 -27.80 58.56 -48.10
N ALA A 104 -28.69 57.61 -47.82
CA ALA A 104 -28.44 56.39 -47.08
C ALA A 104 -28.18 55.28 -48.10
N ILE A 105 -27.02 54.64 -48.03
CA ILE A 105 -26.68 53.52 -48.89
C ILE A 105 -26.91 52.25 -48.10
N VAL A 106 -27.95 51.52 -48.49
CA VAL A 106 -28.48 50.41 -47.72
C VAL A 106 -28.27 49.12 -48.48
N LEU A 107 -27.65 48.14 -47.82
CA LEU A 107 -27.63 46.76 -48.29
C LEU A 107 -28.92 46.10 -47.84
N LYS A 108 -29.74 45.67 -48.81
CA LYS A 108 -31.01 45.01 -48.56
C LYS A 108 -30.93 43.54 -48.93
N GLY A 109 -31.18 42.66 -47.96
CA GLY A 109 -31.49 41.25 -48.20
C GLY A 109 -33.01 41.07 -48.32
N ARG A 110 -33.46 40.20 -49.21
CA ARG A 110 -34.89 39.87 -49.36
C ARG A 110 -35.10 38.37 -49.21
N TYR A 111 -36.07 38.01 -48.38
CA TYR A 111 -36.57 36.64 -48.30
C TYR A 111 -38.08 36.65 -48.05
N LEU A 112 -38.83 36.06 -48.99
CA LEU A 112 -40.26 35.81 -48.84
C LEU A 112 -40.58 34.39 -49.29
N LEU A 113 -41.35 33.65 -48.49
CA LEU A 113 -41.69 32.27 -48.78
C LEU A 113 -42.57 32.19 -50.04
N GLY A 114 -42.17 31.35 -51.00
CA GLY A 114 -42.93 31.10 -52.22
C GLY A 114 -42.68 32.11 -53.35
N GLU A 115 -41.81 33.09 -53.15
CA GLU A 115 -41.38 34.01 -54.22
C GLU A 115 -39.99 33.64 -54.75
N ASP A 116 -39.89 33.57 -56.08
CA ASP A 116 -38.64 33.40 -56.77
C ASP A 116 -37.83 34.70 -56.76
N THR A 117 -36.54 34.61 -56.41
CA THR A 117 -35.59 35.71 -56.63
C THR A 117 -34.81 35.47 -57.92
N TYR A 118 -34.27 36.54 -58.52
CA TYR A 118 -33.42 36.47 -59.71
C TYR A 118 -32.26 35.48 -59.56
N GLN A 119 -31.75 35.34 -58.32
CA GLN A 119 -30.67 34.40 -58.00
C GLN A 119 -31.06 32.93 -58.22
N VAL A 120 -32.33 32.58 -58.04
CA VAL A 120 -32.85 31.22 -58.20
C VAL A 120 -33.73 31.05 -59.44
N ASN A 121 -34.17 32.15 -60.07
CA ASN A 121 -34.91 32.15 -61.32
C ASN A 121 -34.66 33.45 -62.09
N THR A 122 -33.95 33.38 -63.22
CA THR A 122 -33.61 34.55 -64.06
C THR A 122 -34.83 35.31 -64.62
N ALA A 123 -36.03 34.73 -64.61
CA ALA A 123 -37.25 35.43 -64.99
C ALA A 123 -37.79 36.34 -63.88
N SER A 124 -37.31 36.21 -62.65
CA SER A 124 -37.74 37.05 -61.53
C SER A 124 -37.10 38.43 -61.57
N HIS A 125 -37.89 39.47 -61.32
CA HIS A 125 -37.41 40.84 -61.15
C HIS A 125 -36.98 41.16 -59.70
N ILE A 126 -37.07 40.18 -58.79
CA ILE A 126 -36.80 40.36 -57.37
C ILE A 126 -35.35 39.95 -57.09
N HIS A 127 -34.49 40.88 -56.71
CA HIS A 127 -33.12 40.54 -56.31
C HIS A 127 -33.08 39.97 -54.88
N ALA A 128 -32.31 38.89 -54.68
CA ALA A 128 -32.12 38.28 -53.35
C ALA A 128 -31.32 39.20 -52.40
N ALA A 129 -30.41 39.98 -52.97
CA ALA A 129 -29.74 41.08 -52.31
C ALA A 129 -29.49 42.22 -53.29
N GLU A 130 -29.64 43.46 -52.83
CA GLU A 130 -29.43 44.66 -53.63
C GLU A 130 -28.94 45.83 -52.78
N PHE A 131 -28.34 46.82 -53.45
CA PHE A 131 -28.06 48.12 -52.86
C PHE A 131 -29.15 49.12 -53.21
N VAL A 132 -29.65 49.83 -52.21
CA VAL A 132 -30.64 50.88 -52.39
C VAL A 132 -30.09 52.20 -51.86
N ALA A 133 -30.06 53.22 -52.71
CA ALA A 133 -29.75 54.59 -52.30
C ALA A 133 -31.06 55.33 -51.99
N ARG A 134 -31.26 55.72 -50.73
CA ARG A 134 -32.44 56.49 -50.29
C ARG A 134 -32.05 57.86 -49.83
N THR A 135 -32.92 58.86 -49.97
CA THR A 135 -32.66 60.17 -49.38
C THR A 135 -32.65 60.03 -47.86
N TYR A 136 -31.55 60.44 -47.23
CA TYR A 136 -31.34 60.36 -45.79
C TYR A 136 -31.90 61.60 -45.11
N THR A 137 -32.70 61.40 -44.08
CA THR A 137 -33.17 62.41 -43.14
C THR A 137 -32.74 62.00 -41.74
N ASP A 138 -32.68 62.93 -40.78
CA ASP A 138 -32.27 62.61 -39.40
C ASP A 138 -33.27 61.67 -38.68
N SER A 139 -34.43 61.43 -39.27
CA SER A 139 -35.46 60.47 -38.84
C SER A 139 -35.40 59.13 -39.59
N TYR A 140 -34.38 58.89 -40.42
CA TYR A 140 -34.29 57.68 -41.24
C TYR A 140 -34.17 56.43 -40.35
N GLN A 141 -35.01 55.43 -40.61
CA GLN A 141 -34.99 54.14 -39.93
C GLN A 141 -34.75 53.04 -40.96
N LEU A 142 -33.92 52.06 -40.62
CA LEU A 142 -33.73 50.87 -41.44
C LEU A 142 -34.98 50.00 -41.38
N GLY A 143 -35.41 49.51 -42.54
CA GLY A 143 -36.49 48.53 -42.62
C GLY A 143 -36.03 47.12 -42.26
N ASP A 144 -36.98 46.19 -42.23
CA ASP A 144 -36.67 44.77 -42.12
C ASP A 144 -35.82 44.31 -43.31
N GLY A 145 -34.79 43.50 -43.06
CA GLY A 145 -33.87 43.07 -44.11
C GLY A 145 -32.87 44.12 -44.59
N GLU A 146 -32.62 45.18 -43.81
CA GLU A 146 -31.78 46.30 -44.26
C GLU A 146 -30.63 46.60 -43.30
N LEU A 147 -29.44 46.83 -43.87
CA LEU A 147 -28.29 47.36 -43.14
C LEU A 147 -27.76 48.63 -43.79
N LEU A 148 -27.42 49.61 -42.96
CA LEU A 148 -26.74 50.83 -43.40
C LEU A 148 -25.26 50.54 -43.67
N VAL A 149 -24.81 50.80 -44.90
CA VAL A 149 -23.39 50.66 -45.29
C VAL A 149 -22.65 51.98 -45.14
N CYS A 150 -23.24 53.07 -45.61
CA CYS A 150 -22.78 54.44 -45.36
C CYS A 150 -23.89 55.46 -45.58
N THR A 151 -23.65 56.67 -45.10
CA THR A 151 -24.33 57.85 -45.63
C THR A 151 -23.42 58.61 -46.59
N VAL A 152 -23.98 59.26 -47.60
CA VAL A 152 -23.23 60.09 -48.54
C VAL A 152 -23.88 61.47 -48.62
N ASN A 153 -23.20 62.49 -48.14
CA ASN A 153 -23.69 63.87 -48.16
C ASN A 153 -23.13 64.61 -49.37
N ILE A 154 -23.94 64.81 -50.41
CA ILE A 154 -23.50 65.40 -51.68
C ILE A 154 -24.02 66.85 -51.78
N PRO A 155 -23.15 67.88 -51.67
CA PRO A 155 -23.57 69.28 -51.79
C PRO A 155 -24.19 69.60 -53.16
N ALA A 156 -24.96 70.69 -53.25
CA ALA A 156 -25.46 71.17 -54.54
C ALA A 156 -24.31 71.69 -55.42
N GLY A 157 -24.34 71.40 -56.73
CA GLY A 157 -23.37 71.92 -57.71
C GLY A 157 -22.06 71.13 -57.87
N VAL A 158 -21.86 70.03 -57.13
CA VAL A 158 -20.71 69.14 -57.33
C VAL A 158 -20.96 68.15 -58.47
N SER A 159 -19.91 67.79 -59.20
CA SER A 159 -19.95 66.83 -60.32
C SER A 159 -19.21 65.52 -60.04
N THR A 160 -18.60 65.38 -58.86
CA THR A 160 -17.95 64.14 -58.43
C THR A 160 -18.17 63.89 -56.94
N ILE A 161 -18.29 62.61 -56.56
CA ILE A 161 -18.27 62.18 -55.15
C ILE A 161 -16.82 62.10 -54.67
N THR A 162 -16.52 62.65 -53.49
CA THR A 162 -15.20 62.55 -52.83
C THR A 162 -15.29 61.68 -51.58
N GLN A 163 -14.13 61.24 -51.05
CA GLN A 163 -14.10 60.39 -49.86
C GLN A 163 -14.71 61.08 -48.63
N GLU A 164 -14.52 62.40 -48.49
CA GLU A 164 -15.06 63.20 -47.39
C GLU A 164 -16.59 63.28 -47.38
N MET A 165 -17.23 63.05 -48.53
CA MET A 165 -18.68 63.00 -48.63
C MET A 165 -19.26 61.68 -48.10
N ILE A 166 -18.44 60.65 -47.90
CA ILE A 166 -18.85 59.30 -47.50
C ILE A 166 -18.59 59.12 -46.00
N ASP A 167 -19.65 58.84 -45.26
CA ASP A 167 -19.59 58.60 -43.82
C ASP A 167 -20.02 57.17 -43.50
N THR A 168 -19.09 56.38 -42.96
CA THR A 168 -19.32 55.00 -42.50
C THR A 168 -19.42 54.89 -40.98
N SER A 169 -19.44 56.00 -40.22
CA SER A 169 -19.44 55.97 -38.75
C SER A 169 -20.72 55.35 -38.17
N GLU A 170 -21.85 55.53 -38.84
CA GLU A 170 -23.13 54.91 -38.47
C GLU A 170 -23.25 53.44 -38.91
N ARG A 171 -22.21 52.90 -39.56
CA ARG A 171 -22.16 51.49 -39.93
C ARG A 171 -22.05 50.64 -38.67
N ILE A 172 -23.04 49.78 -38.45
CA ILE A 172 -23.01 48.78 -37.38
C ILE A 172 -21.96 47.72 -37.77
N ASN A 173 -20.74 47.81 -37.25
CA ASN A 173 -19.69 46.79 -37.40
C ASN A 173 -19.61 45.95 -36.11
N ARG A 174 -20.36 44.84 -36.03
CA ARG A 174 -20.28 43.95 -34.86
C ARG A 174 -19.22 42.86 -35.06
N THR A 175 -18.19 42.85 -34.21
CA THR A 175 -17.21 41.77 -34.12
C THR A 175 -17.85 40.56 -33.46
N ILE A 176 -17.61 39.35 -33.99
CA ILE A 176 -18.08 38.08 -33.39
C ILE A 176 -17.57 38.04 -31.95
N GLY A 177 -18.47 37.95 -30.97
CA GLY A 177 -18.22 38.12 -29.53
C GLY A 177 -17.37 37.03 -28.85
N ILE A 178 -16.24 36.64 -29.45
CA ILE A 178 -15.22 35.78 -28.88
C ILE A 178 -13.85 36.41 -29.17
N ASP A 179 -13.12 36.79 -28.13
CA ASP A 179 -11.75 37.31 -28.25
C ASP A 179 -10.77 36.15 -28.52
N ILE A 180 -9.84 36.30 -29.47
CA ILE A 180 -8.79 35.29 -29.69
C ILE A 180 -7.57 35.66 -28.85
N SER A 181 -7.07 34.73 -28.03
CA SER A 181 -5.94 34.95 -27.14
C SER A 181 -4.82 33.92 -27.30
N ASP A 182 -3.57 34.37 -27.14
CA ASP A 182 -2.38 33.53 -27.04
C ASP A 182 -2.15 32.95 -25.63
N SER A 183 -3.06 33.22 -24.69
CA SER A 183 -3.02 32.72 -23.32
C SER A 183 -3.49 31.26 -23.24
N VAL A 184 -2.76 30.44 -22.47
CA VAL A 184 -3.09 29.03 -22.21
C VAL A 184 -3.78 28.81 -20.87
N THR A 185 -4.07 29.87 -20.13
CA THR A 185 -4.60 29.83 -18.77
C THR A 185 -5.91 30.59 -18.61
N SER A 186 -6.48 31.09 -19.71
CA SER A 186 -7.76 31.81 -19.67
C SER A 186 -8.88 30.89 -19.22
N THR A 187 -9.66 31.34 -18.23
CA THR A 187 -10.87 30.65 -17.74
C THR A 187 -12.16 31.30 -18.23
N ARG A 188 -12.03 32.34 -19.07
CA ARG A 188 -13.14 33.09 -19.65
C ARG A 188 -13.77 32.31 -20.81
N SER A 189 -15.09 32.18 -20.79
CA SER A 189 -15.87 31.45 -21.80
C SER A 189 -16.04 32.20 -23.12
N ASP A 190 -15.71 33.49 -23.15
CA ASP A 190 -15.76 34.38 -24.32
C ASP A 190 -14.38 34.60 -24.95
N VAL A 191 -13.39 33.74 -24.65
CA VAL A 191 -12.03 33.82 -25.20
C VAL A 191 -11.61 32.50 -25.84
N ALA A 192 -11.39 32.48 -27.16
CA ALA A 192 -10.89 31.33 -27.88
C ALA A 192 -9.35 31.29 -27.93
N ALA A 193 -8.77 30.10 -27.89
CA ALA A 193 -7.34 29.90 -28.00
C ALA A 193 -6.85 30.12 -29.44
N SER A 194 -5.81 30.94 -29.61
CA SER A 194 -5.10 31.05 -30.88
C SER A 194 -4.28 29.78 -31.17
N SER A 195 -3.82 29.61 -32.42
CA SER A 195 -2.89 28.54 -32.79
C SER A 195 -1.58 28.60 -31.99
N LEU A 196 -1.14 29.80 -31.56
CA LEU A 196 0.02 29.97 -30.69
C LEU A 196 -0.25 29.54 -29.25
N ALA A 197 -1.44 29.81 -28.71
CA ALA A 197 -1.87 29.27 -27.41
C ALA A 197 -1.88 27.73 -27.45
N VAL A 198 -2.45 27.13 -28.49
CA VAL A 198 -2.47 25.67 -28.65
C VAL A 198 -1.05 25.10 -28.72
N LYS A 199 -0.14 25.76 -29.47
CA LYS A 199 1.26 25.34 -29.54
C LYS A 199 2.00 25.50 -28.21
N LYS A 200 1.77 26.60 -27.47
CA LYS A 200 2.33 26.79 -26.11
C LYS A 200 1.81 25.73 -25.13
N ALA A 201 0.53 25.37 -25.21
CA ALA A 201 -0.06 24.32 -24.38
C ALA A 201 0.52 22.94 -24.71
N TYR A 202 0.73 22.65 -26.01
CA TYR A 202 1.41 21.44 -26.46
C TYR A 202 2.87 21.38 -25.99
N ASP A 203 3.63 22.47 -26.15
CA ASP A 203 5.03 22.57 -25.71
C ASP A 203 5.15 22.48 -24.17
N LEU A 204 4.18 23.03 -23.42
CA LEU A 204 4.09 22.91 -21.95
C LEU A 204 3.71 21.49 -21.49
N ALA A 205 2.77 20.84 -22.18
CA ALA A 205 2.43 19.43 -21.91
C ALA A 205 3.62 18.51 -22.22
N LYS A 206 4.37 18.82 -23.28
CA LYS A 206 5.60 18.10 -23.67
C LYS A 206 6.74 18.36 -22.68
N SER A 207 6.89 19.56 -22.14
CA SER A 207 7.94 19.88 -21.15
C SER A 207 7.63 19.34 -19.75
N LYS A 208 6.36 19.12 -19.39
CA LYS A 208 5.98 18.38 -18.18
C LYS A 208 6.24 16.86 -18.25
N TYR A 209 6.69 16.37 -19.41
CA TYR A 209 7.21 15.01 -19.60
C TYR A 209 8.75 14.95 -19.60
N THR A 210 9.44 15.91 -18.95
CA THR A 210 10.78 15.63 -18.43
C THR A 210 10.62 15.03 -17.04
N ALA A 211 10.59 13.71 -17.00
CA ALA A 211 10.56 13.03 -15.73
C ALA A 211 11.88 13.31 -14.99
N GLN A 212 11.77 14.01 -13.86
CA GLN A 212 12.87 14.38 -12.99
C GLN A 212 13.51 13.12 -12.40
N ASP A 213 14.80 13.15 -12.10
CA ASP A 213 15.49 12.05 -11.42
C ASP A 213 14.91 11.86 -10.01
N ALA A 214 14.76 10.61 -9.56
CA ALA A 214 14.27 10.35 -8.21
C ALA A 214 15.34 10.68 -7.16
N SER A 215 14.90 11.17 -6.01
CA SER A 215 15.73 11.38 -4.81
C SER A 215 15.12 10.66 -3.61
N THR A 216 15.82 10.67 -2.47
CA THR A 216 15.32 10.12 -1.20
C THR A 216 14.12 10.89 -0.63
N THR A 217 13.79 12.05 -1.18
CA THR A 217 12.71 12.93 -0.74
C THR A 217 11.69 13.27 -1.83
N GLN A 218 11.93 12.85 -3.08
CA GLN A 218 11.07 13.15 -4.23
C GLN A 218 10.99 11.98 -5.22
N LYS A 219 9.78 11.61 -5.65
CA LYS A 219 9.54 10.54 -6.64
C LYS A 219 9.95 11.00 -8.05
N GLY A 220 10.68 10.16 -8.79
CA GLY A 220 11.20 10.45 -10.15
C GLY A 220 11.66 9.19 -10.92
N LEU A 221 12.35 9.34 -12.05
CA LEU A 221 13.01 8.24 -12.77
C LEU A 221 14.34 7.87 -12.10
N VAL A 222 14.64 6.58 -11.99
CA VAL A 222 15.91 6.09 -11.46
C VAL A 222 16.63 5.31 -12.55
N GLN A 223 17.87 5.71 -12.85
CA GLN A 223 18.74 4.97 -13.75
C GLN A 223 19.20 3.66 -13.09
N LEU A 224 19.13 2.56 -13.82
CA LEU A 224 19.41 1.22 -13.29
C LEU A 224 20.86 0.79 -13.58
N SER A 225 21.59 0.38 -12.56
CA SER A 225 22.96 -0.13 -12.69
C SER A 225 23.02 -1.63 -12.40
N SER A 226 23.72 -2.38 -13.26
CA SER A 226 24.02 -3.79 -13.04
C SER A 226 25.40 -4.04 -12.40
N ALA A 227 26.09 -2.99 -11.97
CA ALA A 227 27.36 -3.10 -11.28
C ALA A 227 27.18 -3.59 -9.83
N THR A 228 28.01 -4.52 -9.39
CA THR A 228 27.99 -5.09 -8.01
C THR A 228 28.86 -4.30 -7.02
N ASN A 229 29.58 -3.28 -7.49
CA ASN A 229 30.49 -2.42 -6.71
C ASN A 229 30.17 -0.92 -6.88
N SER A 230 28.93 -0.58 -7.23
CA SER A 230 28.55 0.83 -7.41
C SER A 230 28.54 1.57 -6.08
N THR A 231 29.13 2.76 -6.05
CA THR A 231 29.09 3.71 -4.93
C THR A 231 28.08 4.83 -5.17
N SER A 232 27.26 4.73 -6.21
CA SER A 232 26.31 5.77 -6.58
C SER A 232 25.05 5.71 -5.71
N GLU A 233 24.68 6.83 -5.09
CA GLU A 233 23.45 6.97 -4.30
C GLU A 233 22.24 7.38 -5.16
N VAL A 234 22.43 7.61 -6.46
CA VAL A 234 21.41 8.07 -7.41
C VAL A 234 21.00 7.01 -8.44
N LEU A 235 21.63 5.83 -8.42
CA LEU A 235 21.32 4.71 -9.31
C LEU A 235 20.74 3.55 -8.51
N ALA A 236 19.65 2.93 -8.99
CA ALA A 236 19.11 1.72 -8.38
C ALA A 236 19.77 0.46 -8.95
N ALA A 237 20.03 -0.52 -8.09
CA ALA A 237 20.59 -1.81 -8.51
C ALA A 237 19.54 -2.60 -9.32
N THR A 238 19.94 -3.16 -10.47
CA THR A 238 19.09 -4.09 -11.21
C THR A 238 18.93 -5.41 -10.47
N PRO A 239 17.88 -6.20 -10.75
CA PRO A 239 17.79 -7.58 -10.28
C PRO A 239 19.03 -8.42 -10.64
N LYS A 240 19.72 -8.09 -11.74
CA LYS A 240 21.00 -8.72 -12.12
C LYS A 240 22.14 -8.32 -11.18
N ALA A 241 22.28 -7.05 -10.81
CA ALA A 241 23.25 -6.62 -9.79
C ALA A 241 22.95 -7.22 -8.42
N VAL A 242 21.68 -7.21 -7.99
CA VAL A 242 21.26 -7.80 -6.71
C VAL A 242 21.49 -9.30 -6.71
N LYS A 243 21.12 -10.00 -7.78
CA LYS A 243 21.38 -11.44 -7.94
C LYS A 243 22.88 -11.73 -8.01
N ALA A 244 23.68 -10.94 -8.72
CA ALA A 244 25.12 -11.14 -8.79
C ALA A 244 25.81 -10.83 -7.44
N ALA A 245 25.36 -9.83 -6.69
CA ALA A 245 25.85 -9.55 -5.33
C ALA A 245 25.41 -10.65 -4.34
N TYR A 246 24.18 -11.17 -4.47
CA TYR A 246 23.69 -12.32 -3.72
C TYR A 246 24.48 -13.58 -4.08
N ASP A 247 24.67 -13.89 -5.35
CA ASP A 247 25.47 -15.02 -5.83
C ASP A 247 26.95 -14.87 -5.46
N LEU A 248 27.50 -13.65 -5.40
CA LEU A 248 28.86 -13.38 -4.91
C LEU A 248 28.94 -13.54 -3.39
N ALA A 249 27.93 -13.11 -2.63
CA ALA A 249 27.84 -13.34 -1.19
C ALA A 249 27.64 -14.83 -0.86
N ASN A 250 26.83 -15.53 -1.65
CA ASN A 250 26.55 -16.95 -1.52
C ASN A 250 27.74 -17.81 -2.05
N GLY A 251 28.45 -17.32 -3.08
CA GLY A 251 29.65 -17.93 -3.65
C GLY A 251 30.92 -17.65 -2.83
N LYS A 252 30.97 -16.57 -2.05
CA LYS A 252 32.02 -16.35 -1.02
C LYS A 252 31.87 -17.29 0.19
N TYR A 253 30.79 -18.06 0.27
CA TYR A 253 30.65 -19.17 1.19
C TYR A 253 31.16 -20.50 0.59
N THR A 254 32.19 -20.48 -0.25
CA THR A 254 33.15 -21.60 -0.28
C THR A 254 34.12 -21.42 0.88
N ALA A 255 33.66 -21.64 2.10
CA ALA A 255 34.60 -21.77 3.20
C ALA A 255 35.41 -23.04 2.96
N GLN A 256 36.72 -22.89 2.81
CA GLN A 256 37.64 -24.03 2.78
C GLN A 256 37.56 -24.79 4.11
N ASP A 257 37.84 -26.10 4.08
CA ASP A 257 37.92 -26.92 5.29
C ASP A 257 38.94 -26.31 6.26
N ALA A 258 38.59 -26.26 7.55
CA ALA A 258 39.53 -25.76 8.55
C ALA A 258 40.73 -26.70 8.68
N THR A 259 41.92 -26.13 8.78
CA THR A 259 43.14 -26.85 9.15
C THR A 259 43.59 -26.39 10.53
N THR A 260 44.61 -27.04 11.10
CA THR A 260 45.20 -26.62 12.38
C THR A 260 45.86 -25.24 12.34
N THR A 261 46.04 -24.64 11.16
CA THR A 261 46.69 -23.35 10.96
C THR A 261 45.83 -22.31 10.22
N GLN A 262 44.66 -22.70 9.68
CA GLN A 262 43.78 -21.81 8.92
C GLN A 262 42.31 -22.01 9.32
N LYS A 263 41.62 -20.90 9.61
CA LYS A 263 40.19 -20.91 10.00
C LYS A 263 39.31 -21.26 8.79
N GLY A 264 38.40 -22.22 8.95
CA GLY A 264 37.49 -22.73 7.90
C GLY A 264 36.23 -23.42 8.48
N ILE A 265 35.49 -24.18 7.65
CA ILE A 265 34.35 -25.01 8.11
C ILE A 265 34.88 -26.38 8.57
N VAL A 266 34.38 -26.89 9.71
CA VAL A 266 34.73 -28.21 10.27
C VAL A 266 33.51 -29.11 10.22
N GLN A 267 33.65 -30.29 9.60
CA GLN A 267 32.64 -31.34 9.59
C GLN A 267 32.67 -32.10 10.93
N LEU A 268 31.50 -32.41 11.50
CA LEU A 268 31.38 -33.03 12.83
C LEU A 268 31.09 -34.54 12.72
N SER A 269 31.83 -35.37 13.47
CA SER A 269 31.56 -36.81 13.58
C SER A 269 31.07 -37.20 14.98
N SER A 270 30.11 -38.12 15.05
CA SER A 270 29.59 -38.68 16.31
C SER A 270 30.12 -40.08 16.62
N ASP A 271 31.14 -40.54 15.89
CA ASP A 271 31.74 -41.85 16.10
C ASP A 271 32.72 -41.82 17.28
N THR A 272 32.62 -42.81 18.18
CA THR A 272 33.46 -42.89 19.38
C THR A 272 34.83 -43.53 19.14
N ASN A 273 35.08 -44.01 17.92
CA ASN A 273 36.32 -44.67 17.49
C ASN A 273 36.89 -44.05 16.21
N SER A 274 36.51 -42.81 15.88
CA SER A 274 37.02 -42.12 14.69
C SER A 274 38.54 -41.93 14.78
N THR A 275 39.23 -42.23 13.69
CA THR A 275 40.67 -41.96 13.50
C THR A 275 40.90 -40.75 12.59
N SER A 276 39.85 -39.97 12.29
CA SER A 276 39.96 -38.82 11.40
C SER A 276 40.58 -37.61 12.11
N GLU A 277 41.58 -37.00 11.48
CA GLU A 277 42.21 -35.76 11.95
C GLU A 277 41.58 -34.50 11.34
N THR A 278 40.60 -34.64 10.44
CA THR A 278 39.94 -33.53 9.72
C THR A 278 38.49 -33.29 10.17
N LEU A 279 37.95 -34.15 11.04
CA LEU A 279 36.59 -34.04 11.58
C LEU A 279 36.64 -33.75 13.09
N ALA A 280 35.81 -32.84 13.59
CA ALA A 280 35.70 -32.61 15.03
C ALA A 280 34.65 -33.51 15.68
N ALA A 281 34.94 -34.05 16.87
CA ALA A 281 34.00 -34.89 17.61
C ALA A 281 32.80 -34.06 18.12
N THR A 282 31.59 -34.58 17.95
CA THR A 282 30.39 -33.95 18.51
C THR A 282 30.33 -34.12 20.03
N PRO A 283 29.56 -33.28 20.75
CA PRO A 283 29.28 -33.49 22.16
C PRO A 283 28.68 -34.88 22.47
N LYS A 284 27.97 -35.49 21.50
CA LYS A 284 27.43 -36.84 21.61
C LYS A 284 28.55 -37.90 21.58
N ALA A 285 29.51 -37.80 20.66
CA ALA A 285 30.69 -38.68 20.64
C ALA A 285 31.51 -38.54 21.92
N VAL A 286 31.78 -37.30 22.34
CA VAL A 286 32.55 -37.01 23.56
C VAL A 286 31.83 -37.57 24.79
N LYS A 287 30.52 -37.36 24.89
CA LYS A 287 29.71 -37.91 26.00
C LYS A 287 29.67 -39.44 25.96
N ALA A 288 29.53 -40.06 24.79
CA ALA A 288 29.51 -41.51 24.68
C ALA A 288 30.88 -42.15 25.02
N ALA A 289 31.99 -41.53 24.61
CA ALA A 289 33.33 -41.94 25.01
C ALA A 289 33.55 -41.75 26.53
N TYR A 290 33.06 -40.64 27.09
CA TYR A 290 33.08 -40.40 28.55
C TYR A 290 32.25 -41.43 29.32
N ASP A 291 31.02 -41.71 28.87
CA ASP A 291 30.13 -42.69 29.49
C ASP A 291 30.73 -44.11 29.40
N LEU A 292 31.41 -44.45 28.30
CA LEU A 292 32.13 -45.72 28.14
C LEU A 292 33.34 -45.82 29.09
N ALA A 293 34.09 -44.73 29.27
CA ALA A 293 35.19 -44.66 30.23
C ALA A 293 34.69 -44.73 31.67
N ALA A 294 33.59 -44.04 31.99
CA ALA A 294 32.93 -44.06 33.29
C ALA A 294 32.35 -45.44 33.61
N GLY A 295 31.82 -46.16 32.61
CA GLY A 295 31.28 -47.53 32.78
C GLY A 295 32.35 -48.61 32.99
N LYS A 296 33.63 -48.32 32.72
CA LYS A 296 34.76 -49.25 32.91
C LYS A 296 35.50 -49.06 34.24
N ALA A 297 35.14 -48.06 35.05
CA ALA A 297 35.71 -47.82 36.37
C ALA A 297 34.66 -48.06 37.46
N PRO A 298 34.68 -49.20 38.19
CA PRO A 298 33.86 -49.36 39.38
C PRO A 298 34.28 -48.32 40.43
N SER A 299 33.31 -47.55 40.93
CA SER A 299 33.55 -46.58 42.02
C SER A 299 33.98 -47.24 43.34
N SER A 300 33.91 -48.58 43.45
CA SER A 300 34.54 -49.36 44.51
C SER A 300 34.94 -50.75 44.01
N HIS A 301 36.18 -51.16 44.27
CA HIS A 301 36.67 -52.52 44.11
C HIS A 301 37.45 -52.92 45.37
N THR A 302 37.60 -54.22 45.65
CA THR A 302 38.30 -54.72 46.84
C THR A 302 39.48 -55.59 46.45
N HIS A 303 40.64 -55.37 47.08
CA HIS A 303 41.81 -56.24 47.00
C HIS A 303 42.10 -56.87 48.37
N PRO A 304 42.44 -58.18 48.43
CA PRO A 304 43.11 -58.75 49.58
C PRO A 304 44.41 -58.00 49.88
N TRP A 305 44.71 -57.73 51.15
CA TRP A 305 45.86 -56.89 51.55
C TRP A 305 47.20 -57.37 50.98
N ASN A 306 47.38 -58.68 50.82
CA ASN A 306 48.60 -59.29 50.28
C ASN A 306 48.78 -59.09 48.75
N GLN A 307 47.79 -58.54 48.05
CA GLN A 307 47.86 -58.27 46.59
C GLN A 307 48.17 -56.80 46.26
N ILE A 308 48.35 -55.95 47.28
CA ILE A 308 48.70 -54.55 47.07
C ILE A 308 50.24 -54.43 47.10
N THR A 309 50.86 -54.50 45.93
CA THR A 309 52.32 -54.35 45.76
C THR A 309 52.65 -53.04 45.03
N GLY A 310 53.53 -52.20 45.61
CA GLY A 310 54.01 -50.96 44.98
C GLY A 310 53.48 -49.65 45.57
N VAL A 311 52.66 -49.70 46.62
CA VAL A 311 52.25 -48.52 47.40
C VAL A 311 52.78 -48.68 48.84
N PRO A 312 53.57 -47.74 49.38
CA PRO A 312 54.14 -47.86 50.72
C PRO A 312 53.06 -47.74 51.81
N THR A 313 53.34 -48.28 52.99
CA THR A 313 52.55 -48.01 54.20
C THR A 313 52.66 -46.54 54.59
N ALA A 314 51.58 -45.93 55.07
CA ALA A 314 51.63 -44.52 55.45
C ALA A 314 52.54 -44.30 56.67
N SER A 315 53.30 -43.20 56.66
CA SER A 315 54.13 -42.76 57.77
C SER A 315 53.92 -41.26 58.04
N LEU A 316 54.56 -40.73 59.09
CA LEU A 316 54.51 -39.30 59.41
C LEU A 316 55.16 -38.41 58.34
N THR A 317 55.93 -38.97 57.40
CA THR A 317 56.68 -38.24 56.37
C THR A 317 56.31 -38.61 54.93
N ALA A 318 55.51 -39.68 54.72
CA ALA A 318 55.08 -40.12 53.39
C ALA A 318 53.64 -40.62 53.40
N LYS A 319 52.85 -40.19 52.40
CA LYS A 319 51.50 -40.68 52.19
C LYS A 319 51.54 -42.13 51.70
N GLY A 320 50.67 -42.98 52.24
CA GLY A 320 50.61 -44.41 51.94
C GLY A 320 49.28 -45.03 52.38
N ILE A 321 49.21 -46.36 52.40
CA ILE A 321 48.01 -47.11 52.82
C ILE A 321 48.21 -47.63 54.25
N THR A 322 47.22 -47.45 55.13
CA THR A 322 47.27 -47.86 56.55
C THR A 322 46.09 -48.77 56.91
N GLN A 323 46.35 -49.83 57.68
CA GLN A 323 45.28 -50.67 58.23
C GLN A 323 44.61 -49.98 59.43
N LEU A 324 43.30 -50.14 59.57
CA LEU A 324 42.51 -49.52 60.64
C LEU A 324 42.35 -50.47 61.83
N SER A 325 42.53 -49.96 63.06
CA SER A 325 42.31 -50.70 64.30
C SER A 325 41.21 -50.06 65.16
N SER A 326 40.36 -50.90 65.76
CA SER A 326 39.30 -50.46 66.68
C SER A 326 39.60 -50.71 68.16
N ALA A 327 40.85 -51.07 68.49
CA ALA A 327 41.27 -51.25 69.88
C ALA A 327 41.48 -49.89 70.58
N THR A 328 40.98 -49.74 71.81
CA THR A 328 41.12 -48.51 72.62
C THR A 328 42.45 -48.41 73.38
N ASN A 329 43.27 -49.47 73.35
CA ASN A 329 44.55 -49.58 74.04
C ASN A 329 45.71 -49.91 73.08
N SER A 330 45.55 -49.66 71.77
CA SER A 330 46.60 -49.94 70.78
C SER A 330 47.82 -49.04 71.02
N THR A 331 49.00 -49.64 71.05
CA THR A 331 50.30 -48.94 71.10
C THR A 331 50.97 -48.87 69.72
N SER A 332 50.31 -49.37 68.66
CA SER A 332 50.87 -49.36 67.30
C SER A 332 50.86 -47.97 66.68
N GLU A 333 52.00 -47.55 66.13
CA GLU A 333 52.15 -46.29 65.39
C GLU A 333 51.86 -46.43 63.88
N VAL A 334 51.67 -47.66 63.38
CA VAL A 334 51.46 -47.95 61.95
C VAL A 334 50.00 -48.27 61.59
N LEU A 335 49.12 -48.37 62.58
CA LEU A 335 47.67 -48.58 62.41
C LEU A 335 46.92 -47.29 62.77
N ALA A 336 45.93 -46.91 61.97
CA ALA A 336 45.09 -45.74 62.30
C ALA A 336 43.89 -46.17 63.15
N ALA A 337 43.60 -45.43 64.22
CA ALA A 337 42.44 -45.66 65.06
C ALA A 337 41.14 -45.40 64.28
N THR A 338 40.18 -46.32 64.34
CA THR A 338 38.87 -46.11 63.73
C THR A 338 38.06 -45.06 64.49
N PRO A 339 37.04 -44.45 63.87
CA PRO A 339 36.06 -43.65 64.60
C PRO A 339 35.42 -44.41 65.76
N LYS A 340 35.32 -45.75 65.72
CA LYS A 340 34.84 -46.55 66.86
C LYS A 340 35.82 -46.56 68.02
N ALA A 341 37.13 -46.70 67.77
CA ALA A 341 38.15 -46.59 68.82
C ALA A 341 38.23 -45.16 69.38
N VAL A 342 38.20 -44.15 68.51
CA VAL A 342 38.23 -42.73 68.91
C VAL A 342 36.95 -42.35 69.65
N LYS A 343 35.77 -42.79 69.19
CA LYS A 343 34.49 -42.56 69.87
C LYS A 343 34.43 -43.33 71.19
N ALA A 344 34.94 -44.55 71.29
CA ALA A 344 35.00 -45.26 72.56
C ALA A 344 35.96 -44.58 73.56
N ALA A 345 37.13 -44.09 73.10
CA ALA A 345 38.03 -43.28 73.91
C ALA A 345 37.43 -41.91 74.28
N TYR A 346 36.69 -41.28 73.36
CA TYR A 346 35.98 -40.03 73.58
C TYR A 346 34.78 -40.22 74.51
N ASP A 347 33.94 -41.24 74.35
CA ASP A 347 32.83 -41.55 75.26
C ASP A 347 33.36 -41.88 76.67
N LEU A 348 34.53 -42.54 76.77
CA LEU A 348 35.26 -42.74 78.03
C LEU A 348 35.77 -41.41 78.63
N ALA A 349 36.11 -40.42 77.79
CA ALA A 349 36.52 -39.07 78.20
C ALA A 349 35.33 -38.10 78.43
N ASN A 350 34.20 -38.31 77.76
CA ASN A 350 33.04 -37.42 77.65
C ASN A 350 31.88 -37.88 78.55
N GLY A 351 31.94 -39.09 79.12
CA GLY A 351 31.14 -39.50 80.29
C GLY A 351 31.41 -38.70 81.57
N LYS A 352 32.10 -37.56 81.49
CA LYS A 352 32.46 -36.70 82.63
C LYS A 352 31.90 -35.27 82.61
N TYR A 353 31.08 -34.84 81.65
CA TYR A 353 30.40 -33.53 81.73
C TYR A 353 29.03 -33.44 81.02
N THR A 354 27.97 -33.28 81.82
CA THR A 354 26.61 -32.81 81.48
C THR A 354 26.38 -31.43 82.12
N ALA A 355 25.78 -30.45 81.43
CA ALA A 355 25.27 -29.18 82.01
C ALA A 355 24.02 -28.74 81.21
N GLN A 356 22.81 -28.42 81.71
CA GLN A 356 22.24 -27.73 82.89
C GLN A 356 22.47 -26.19 82.95
N ASP A 357 21.38 -25.46 83.28
CA ASP A 357 21.22 -24.00 83.23
C ASP A 357 22.13 -23.24 84.22
N ALA A 358 22.50 -21.99 83.90
CA ALA A 358 23.52 -21.26 84.66
C ALA A 358 23.03 -20.71 86.00
N THR A 359 23.89 -20.78 87.01
CA THR A 359 23.76 -20.05 88.28
C THR A 359 25.06 -19.30 88.60
N THR A 360 25.06 -18.40 89.58
CA THR A 360 26.26 -17.63 89.97
C THR A 360 27.39 -18.48 90.55
N ALA A 361 27.13 -19.75 90.90
CA ALA A 361 28.12 -20.73 91.34
C ALA A 361 28.57 -21.69 90.23
N GLN A 362 27.88 -21.73 89.07
CA GLN A 362 28.18 -22.68 88.00
C GLN A 362 27.70 -22.19 86.63
N LYS A 363 28.60 -22.20 85.64
CA LYS A 363 28.33 -21.75 84.27
C LYS A 363 27.35 -22.70 83.54
N GLY A 364 26.38 -22.13 82.82
CA GLY A 364 25.33 -22.81 82.03
C GLY A 364 24.66 -21.84 81.03
N ILE A 365 23.41 -22.09 80.60
CA ILE A 365 22.65 -21.25 79.63
C ILE A 365 21.75 -20.21 80.33
N VAL A 366 21.58 -18.98 79.79
CA VAL A 366 20.81 -17.83 80.37
C VAL A 366 19.97 -17.07 79.32
N GLN A 367 18.77 -16.59 79.69
CA GLN A 367 17.81 -15.81 78.86
C GLN A 367 17.95 -14.28 79.02
N LEU A 368 17.61 -13.46 78.00
CA LEU A 368 17.85 -11.98 77.95
C LEU A 368 16.59 -11.10 78.15
N SER A 369 16.70 -9.96 78.86
CA SER A 369 15.60 -9.00 79.15
C SER A 369 15.93 -7.52 78.90
N SER A 370 14.98 -6.71 78.41
CA SER A 370 15.16 -5.28 78.06
C SER A 370 14.49 -4.27 79.01
N ALA A 371 14.02 -4.68 80.17
CA ALA A 371 13.42 -3.78 81.17
C ALA A 371 14.49 -3.05 82.01
N THR A 372 14.35 -1.74 82.24
CA THR A 372 15.29 -0.90 83.03
C THR A 372 15.09 -0.98 84.54
N ASN A 373 14.05 -1.66 85.00
CA ASN A 373 13.70 -1.86 86.41
C ASN A 373 13.49 -3.36 86.76
N SER A 374 14.11 -4.27 86.00
CA SER A 374 14.00 -5.72 86.26
C SER A 374 14.65 -6.11 87.59
N THR A 375 13.94 -6.87 88.42
CA THR A 375 14.44 -7.44 89.68
C THR A 375 14.85 -8.91 89.56
N SER A 376 14.89 -9.47 88.34
CA SER A 376 15.21 -10.89 88.10
C SER A 376 16.70 -11.18 88.16
N GLU A 377 17.11 -12.16 88.97
CA GLU A 377 18.51 -12.60 89.12
C GLU A 377 18.95 -13.67 88.10
N VAL A 378 18.00 -14.27 87.36
CA VAL A 378 18.26 -15.36 86.39
C VAL A 378 18.18 -14.93 84.92
N LEU A 379 17.96 -13.64 84.65
CA LEU A 379 17.85 -13.08 83.30
C LEU A 379 18.96 -12.04 83.09
N ALA A 380 19.65 -12.10 81.96
CA ALA A 380 20.70 -11.14 81.63
C ALA A 380 20.12 -9.89 80.92
N ALA A 381 20.51 -8.69 81.34
CA ALA A 381 20.01 -7.44 80.75
C ALA A 381 20.57 -7.21 79.33
N THR A 382 19.74 -6.76 78.39
CA THR A 382 20.16 -6.42 77.03
C THR A 382 20.94 -5.11 76.98
N PRO A 383 21.80 -4.88 75.96
CA PRO A 383 22.52 -3.61 75.80
C PRO A 383 21.60 -2.38 75.79
N LYS A 384 20.34 -2.52 75.35
CA LYS A 384 19.33 -1.46 75.39
C LYS A 384 18.90 -1.12 76.82
N ALA A 385 18.65 -2.13 77.67
CA ALA A 385 18.35 -1.92 79.09
C ALA A 385 19.57 -1.39 79.85
N VAL A 386 20.77 -1.90 79.57
CA VAL A 386 22.01 -1.42 80.17
C VAL A 386 22.28 0.02 79.76
N LYS A 387 22.10 0.40 78.49
CA LYS A 387 22.26 1.78 78.05
C LYS A 387 21.23 2.71 78.70
N ALA A 388 19.96 2.31 78.78
CA ALA A 388 18.93 3.13 79.40
C ALA A 388 19.08 3.24 80.94
N ALA A 389 19.62 2.21 81.62
CA ALA A 389 20.00 2.27 83.03
C ALA A 389 21.30 3.09 83.25
N TYR A 390 22.26 3.01 82.33
CA TYR A 390 23.48 3.82 82.32
C TYR A 390 23.17 5.32 82.12
N ASP A 391 22.28 5.64 81.17
CA ASP A 391 21.78 7.01 80.96
C ASP A 391 20.98 7.53 82.18
N LEU A 392 20.35 6.64 82.98
CA LEU A 392 19.70 6.98 84.26
C LEU A 392 20.68 7.10 85.45
N ALA A 393 21.78 6.33 85.45
CA ALA A 393 22.78 6.28 86.52
C ALA A 393 23.89 7.34 86.39
N ASN A 394 24.20 7.79 85.16
CA ASN A 394 25.11 8.93 84.94
C ASN A 394 24.48 10.30 85.27
N GLY A 395 23.21 10.33 85.70
CA GLY A 395 22.48 11.53 86.13
C GLY A 395 22.56 11.87 87.62
N LYS A 396 23.44 11.25 88.43
CA LYS A 396 23.56 11.56 89.86
C LYS A 396 24.96 11.22 90.40
N TYR A 397 25.82 12.23 90.60
CA TYR A 397 26.73 12.46 91.76
C TYR A 397 27.93 13.38 91.39
N THR A 398 27.82 14.68 91.70
CA THR A 398 28.80 15.55 92.42
C THR A 398 28.09 16.91 92.67
N ALA A 399 28.21 17.48 93.88
CA ALA A 399 27.45 18.68 94.29
C ALA A 399 27.89 19.95 93.53
N GLN A 400 26.95 20.83 93.16
CA GLN A 400 27.20 22.03 92.34
C GLN A 400 26.58 23.31 92.91
N ASP A 401 27.31 24.41 92.71
CA ASP A 401 26.89 25.79 92.96
C ASP A 401 25.67 26.17 92.11
N ALA A 402 24.78 27.01 92.65
CA ALA A 402 23.59 27.41 91.90
C ALA A 402 23.96 28.28 90.68
N THR A 403 23.32 28.03 89.54
CA THR A 403 23.39 28.89 88.34
C THR A 403 21.99 29.37 87.96
N THR A 404 21.87 30.31 87.03
CA THR A 404 20.59 30.96 86.65
C THR A 404 19.55 30.02 86.01
N THR A 405 19.90 28.75 85.77
CA THR A 405 18.99 27.73 85.22
C THR A 405 18.94 26.44 86.03
N GLN A 406 19.70 26.32 87.14
CA GLN A 406 19.79 25.08 87.93
C GLN A 406 19.93 25.38 89.43
N LYS A 407 19.07 24.77 90.26
CA LYS A 407 19.04 24.99 91.71
C LYS A 407 20.24 24.32 92.40
N GLY A 408 20.95 25.07 93.26
CA GLY A 408 22.11 24.64 94.07
C GLY A 408 22.26 25.48 95.35
N ILE A 409 23.45 25.53 95.96
CA ILE A 409 23.78 26.29 97.19
C ILE A 409 24.57 27.56 96.82
N VAL A 410 24.36 28.70 97.51
CA VAL A 410 25.01 30.02 97.25
C VAL A 410 25.37 30.75 98.55
N GLN A 411 26.51 31.45 98.56
CA GLN A 411 27.01 32.30 99.66
C GLN A 411 26.54 33.78 99.52
N LEU A 412 26.38 34.53 100.62
CA LEU A 412 25.82 35.91 100.63
C LEU A 412 26.91 37.00 100.78
N SER A 413 26.82 38.11 100.03
CA SER A 413 27.73 39.29 100.13
C SER A 413 26.97 40.62 100.31
N SER A 414 27.53 41.55 101.10
CA SER A 414 26.97 42.90 101.33
C SER A 414 27.78 44.04 100.71
N ASP A 415 28.72 43.73 99.81
CA ASP A 415 29.56 44.72 99.15
C ASP A 415 28.84 45.36 97.95
N THR A 416 28.91 46.69 97.80
CA THR A 416 28.23 47.44 96.72
C THR A 416 29.02 47.47 95.41
N ASN A 417 30.23 46.95 95.42
CA ASN A 417 31.13 46.90 94.27
C ASN A 417 31.65 45.48 94.03
N SER A 418 30.96 44.45 94.54
CA SER A 418 31.33 43.07 94.28
C SER A 418 31.25 42.77 92.79
N THR A 419 32.31 42.22 92.23
CA THR A 419 32.38 41.72 90.85
C THR A 419 32.20 40.21 90.78
N SER A 420 31.81 39.56 91.89
CA SER A 420 31.62 38.12 91.96
C SER A 420 30.26 37.69 91.41
N GLU A 421 30.26 36.74 90.48
CA GLU A 421 29.04 36.11 89.94
C GLU A 421 28.59 34.88 90.75
N THR A 422 29.34 34.49 91.79
CA THR A 422 29.11 33.27 92.59
C THR A 422 28.51 33.55 93.97
N LEU A 423 28.32 34.83 94.33
CA LEU A 423 27.73 35.28 95.59
C LEU A 423 26.40 35.99 95.32
N ALA A 424 25.39 35.79 96.17
CA ALA A 424 24.15 36.57 96.09
C ALA A 424 24.25 37.85 96.95
N ALA A 425 23.92 38.99 96.35
CA ALA A 425 23.90 40.28 97.04
C ALA A 425 22.80 40.33 98.12
N THR A 426 23.13 40.84 99.31
CA THR A 426 22.12 41.07 100.36
C THR A 426 21.26 42.30 100.01
N PRO A 427 20.04 42.41 100.59
CA PRO A 427 19.19 43.59 100.39
C PRO A 427 19.89 44.93 100.71
N LYS A 428 20.88 44.92 101.62
CA LYS A 428 21.69 46.09 101.96
C LYS A 428 22.59 46.55 100.80
N ALA A 429 23.25 45.61 100.11
CA ALA A 429 24.09 45.91 98.94
C ALA A 429 23.24 46.39 97.75
N VAL A 430 22.10 45.73 97.50
CA VAL A 430 21.20 46.09 96.40
C VAL A 430 20.61 47.49 96.59
N LYS A 431 20.18 47.84 97.81
CA LYS A 431 19.67 49.19 98.11
C LYS A 431 20.71 50.27 97.87
N ALA A 432 21.96 50.05 98.32
CA ALA A 432 23.02 51.03 98.15
C ALA A 432 23.51 51.18 96.69
N ALA A 433 23.50 50.11 95.89
CA ALA A 433 23.77 50.18 94.45
C ALA A 433 22.64 50.93 93.69
N TYR A 434 21.38 50.72 94.09
CA TYR A 434 20.24 51.44 93.51
C TYR A 434 20.31 52.95 93.78
N ASP A 435 20.62 53.35 95.01
CA ASP A 435 20.76 54.77 95.37
C ASP A 435 21.93 55.44 94.61
N LEU A 436 22.99 54.69 94.26
CA LEU A 436 24.11 55.17 93.45
C LEU A 436 23.74 55.34 91.95
N ALA A 437 22.90 54.45 91.42
CA ALA A 437 22.45 54.48 90.02
C ALA A 437 21.34 55.52 89.77
N ALA A 438 20.46 55.77 90.74
CA ALA A 438 19.38 56.74 90.63
C ALA A 438 19.86 58.21 90.57
N GLY A 439 21.11 58.50 90.93
CA GLY A 439 21.69 59.85 90.94
C GLY A 439 22.29 60.35 89.61
N LYS A 440 22.37 59.53 88.56
CA LYS A 440 23.05 59.91 87.30
C LYS A 440 22.29 59.55 86.01
N ALA A 441 21.17 60.25 85.74
CA ALA A 441 20.81 60.79 84.41
C ALA A 441 19.34 61.27 84.36
N PRO A 442 19.05 62.54 84.01
CA PRO A 442 17.69 63.02 83.73
C PRO A 442 17.12 62.48 82.41
N SER A 443 15.81 62.22 82.39
CA SER A 443 15.04 61.56 81.33
C SER A 443 14.61 62.46 80.15
N SER A 444 15.02 63.72 80.08
CA SER A 444 14.82 64.53 78.87
C SER A 444 15.69 65.80 78.89
N HIS A 445 16.48 66.00 77.83
CA HIS A 445 17.07 67.29 77.51
C HIS A 445 17.08 67.47 75.98
N THR A 446 16.94 68.71 75.51
CA THR A 446 17.00 69.07 74.09
C THR A 446 18.19 70.00 73.84
N HIS A 447 19.07 69.63 72.92
CA HIS A 447 20.16 70.49 72.43
C HIS A 447 19.92 70.86 70.97
N PRO A 448 20.07 72.13 70.58
CA PRO A 448 20.25 72.52 69.18
C PRO A 448 21.46 71.75 68.59
N TRP A 449 21.32 71.17 67.39
CA TRP A 449 22.35 70.29 66.79
C TRP A 449 23.74 70.93 66.69
N ASN A 450 23.79 72.27 66.55
CA ASN A 450 25.02 73.06 66.50
C ASN A 450 25.72 73.26 67.86
N GLN A 451 25.17 72.73 68.96
CA GLN A 451 25.74 72.86 70.31
C GLN A 451 26.23 71.52 70.92
N ILE A 452 26.17 70.42 70.16
CA ILE A 452 26.72 69.12 70.59
C ILE A 452 28.14 69.00 70.01
N THR A 453 29.16 69.41 70.75
CA THR A 453 30.56 69.43 70.29
C THR A 453 31.40 68.25 70.77
N VAL A 454 30.86 67.40 71.66
CA VAL A 454 31.63 66.36 72.37
C VAL A 454 31.24 64.94 71.96
N VAL A 455 30.21 64.78 71.13
CA VAL A 455 29.79 63.46 70.60
C VAL A 455 29.97 63.45 69.08
N PRO A 456 30.82 62.57 68.53
CA PRO A 456 31.08 62.52 67.09
C PRO A 456 29.85 62.05 66.29
N THR A 457 29.77 62.45 65.03
CA THR A 457 28.77 61.95 64.08
C THR A 457 28.95 60.45 63.84
N ALA A 458 27.84 59.71 63.75
CA ALA A 458 27.90 58.28 63.44
C ALA A 458 28.51 58.02 62.05
N SER A 459 29.33 56.97 61.94
CA SER A 459 29.83 56.44 60.67
C SER A 459 29.71 54.91 60.64
N LEU A 460 30.02 54.29 59.50
CA LEU A 460 30.03 52.83 59.37
C LEU A 460 31.08 52.13 60.27
N THR A 461 32.02 52.88 60.84
CA THR A 461 33.13 52.36 61.65
C THR A 461 33.17 52.90 63.08
N ALA A 462 32.34 53.89 63.43
CA ALA A 462 32.30 54.51 64.75
C ALA A 462 30.86 54.87 65.18
N LYS A 463 30.51 54.53 66.43
CA LYS A 463 29.20 54.89 67.02
C LYS A 463 29.16 56.40 67.31
N GLY A 464 28.06 57.06 66.98
CA GLY A 464 27.88 58.51 67.14
C GLY A 464 26.41 58.94 67.00
N ILE A 465 26.17 60.25 66.86
CA ILE A 465 24.83 60.82 66.60
C ILE A 465 24.57 60.98 65.09
N THR A 466 23.34 60.70 64.62
CA THR A 466 22.94 60.86 63.20
C THR A 466 21.61 61.61 63.09
N GLN A 467 21.44 62.41 62.03
CA GLN A 467 20.17 63.09 61.75
C GLN A 467 19.25 62.17 60.92
N LEU A 468 17.95 62.22 61.22
CA LEU A 468 16.94 61.45 60.49
C LEU A 468 16.52 62.16 59.21
N SER A 469 16.50 61.45 58.08
CA SER A 469 16.05 61.96 56.78
C SER A 469 14.88 61.16 56.23
N SER A 470 13.88 61.85 55.68
CA SER A 470 12.72 61.23 55.02
C SER A 470 12.77 61.34 53.49
N ALA A 471 13.91 61.69 52.91
CA ALA A 471 14.11 61.73 51.47
C ALA A 471 14.32 60.30 50.91
N THR A 472 13.68 59.98 49.78
CA THR A 472 13.78 58.67 49.11
C THR A 472 14.94 58.57 48.11
N ASN A 473 15.64 59.67 47.88
CA ASN A 473 16.74 59.80 46.92
C ASN A 473 18.03 60.33 47.58
N SER A 474 18.17 60.14 48.90
CA SER A 474 19.37 60.62 49.60
C SER A 474 20.59 59.82 49.17
N THR A 475 21.68 60.53 48.85
CA THR A 475 23.01 59.94 48.58
C THR A 475 23.93 60.04 49.80
N SER A 476 23.38 60.40 50.97
CA SER A 476 24.15 60.60 52.20
C SER A 476 24.28 59.31 53.00
N GLU A 477 25.52 58.93 53.32
CA GLU A 477 25.81 57.75 54.15
C GLU A 477 25.77 58.04 55.65
N VAL A 478 25.63 59.32 56.04
CA VAL A 478 25.69 59.78 57.44
C VAL A 478 24.33 60.16 58.02
N LEU A 479 23.26 60.04 57.22
CA LEU A 479 21.87 60.29 57.64
C LEU A 479 21.12 58.96 57.74
N ALA A 480 20.34 58.78 58.81
CA ALA A 480 19.50 57.58 58.95
C ALA A 480 18.13 57.79 58.28
N ALA A 481 17.74 56.86 57.41
CA ALA A 481 16.43 56.90 56.75
C ALA A 481 15.30 56.67 57.76
N THR A 482 14.25 57.50 57.70
CA THR A 482 13.05 57.29 58.52
C THR A 482 12.22 56.13 57.98
N PRO A 483 11.35 55.51 58.81
CA PRO A 483 10.38 54.52 58.34
C PRO A 483 9.50 55.02 57.18
N LYS A 484 9.23 56.33 57.12
CA LYS A 484 8.50 56.97 56.01
C LYS A 484 9.29 56.94 54.70
N ALA A 485 10.59 57.24 54.73
CA ALA A 485 11.48 57.12 53.56
C ALA A 485 11.61 55.66 53.10
N VAL A 486 11.78 54.72 54.04
CA VAL A 486 11.90 53.28 53.73
C VAL A 486 10.60 52.76 53.11
N LYS A 487 9.44 53.11 53.66
CA LYS A 487 8.14 52.72 53.11
C LYS A 487 7.90 53.31 51.71
N ALA A 488 8.24 54.59 51.50
CA ALA A 488 8.08 55.22 50.20
C ALA A 488 9.02 54.63 49.12
N ALA A 489 10.24 54.21 49.48
CA ALA A 489 11.13 53.49 48.57
C ALA A 489 10.63 52.08 48.25
N TYR A 490 10.05 51.37 49.23
CA TYR A 490 9.40 50.07 49.04
C TYR A 490 8.19 50.18 48.10
N ASP A 491 7.32 51.17 48.32
CA ASP A 491 6.14 51.41 47.48
C ASP A 491 6.56 51.80 46.03
N LEU A 492 7.67 52.53 45.85
CA LEU A 492 8.22 52.88 44.53
C LEU A 492 8.87 51.68 43.81
N ALA A 493 9.47 50.74 44.55
CA ALA A 493 10.01 49.50 44.01
C ALA A 493 8.90 48.51 43.61
N ASN A 494 7.80 48.46 44.37
CA ASN A 494 6.65 47.61 44.07
C ASN A 494 5.72 48.21 42.99
N GLY A 495 5.68 49.53 42.81
CA GLY A 495 4.79 50.20 41.85
C GLY A 495 5.19 50.11 40.37
N LYS A 496 6.33 49.48 40.03
CA LYS A 496 6.85 49.42 38.64
C LYS A 496 6.48 48.17 37.84
N TYR A 497 5.58 47.32 38.35
CA TYR A 497 5.04 46.16 37.61
C TYR A 497 3.57 46.34 37.26
N THR A 498 3.27 47.25 36.34
CA THR A 498 2.00 47.32 35.60
C THR A 498 2.26 47.09 34.12
N ALA A 499 2.84 45.94 33.76
CA ALA A 499 2.86 45.55 32.35
C ALA A 499 1.48 45.01 31.97
N GLN A 500 0.84 45.65 30.99
CA GLN A 500 -0.40 45.17 30.38
C GLN A 500 -0.18 43.81 29.69
N ASP A 501 -1.26 43.06 29.48
CA ASP A 501 -1.20 41.80 28.74
C ASP A 501 -0.71 42.03 27.30
N ALA A 502 0.07 41.08 26.79
CA ALA A 502 0.57 41.13 25.42
C ALA A 502 -0.59 41.03 24.42
N THR A 503 -0.58 41.91 23.41
CA THR A 503 -1.48 41.83 22.25
C THR A 503 -0.65 41.71 20.98
N THR A 504 -1.31 41.44 19.85
CA THR A 504 -0.66 41.44 18.53
C THR A 504 -0.13 42.82 18.10
N ALA A 505 -0.61 43.89 18.74
CA ALA A 505 -0.21 45.28 18.46
C ALA A 505 0.75 45.88 19.49
N GLN A 506 0.84 45.32 20.71
CA GLN A 506 1.60 45.91 21.81
C GLN A 506 2.27 44.84 22.68
N LYS A 507 3.56 45.08 22.98
CA LYS A 507 4.36 44.22 23.86
C LYS A 507 3.80 44.26 25.30
N GLY A 508 3.70 43.10 25.94
CA GLY A 508 3.15 42.94 27.29
C GLY A 508 3.54 41.61 27.95
N ILE A 509 2.87 41.24 29.05
CA ILE A 509 3.04 39.95 29.72
C ILE A 509 2.09 38.91 29.08
N VAL A 510 2.55 37.67 28.89
CA VAL A 510 1.70 36.57 28.40
C VAL A 510 1.86 35.36 29.32
N GLN A 511 0.77 34.65 29.60
CA GLN A 511 0.84 33.43 30.40
C GLN A 511 1.17 32.22 29.52
N LEU A 512 2.04 31.34 30.03
CA LEU A 512 2.51 30.15 29.31
C LEU A 512 1.61 28.94 29.59
N SER A 513 1.24 28.20 28.54
CA SER A 513 0.47 26.96 28.65
C SER A 513 1.20 25.78 28.00
N SER A 514 1.16 24.62 28.66
CA SER A 514 1.66 23.36 28.13
C SER A 514 0.54 22.44 27.61
N ALA A 515 -0.70 22.92 27.51
CA ALA A 515 -1.81 22.17 26.96
C ALA A 515 -1.67 22.04 25.43
N THR A 516 -1.86 20.83 24.90
CA THR A 516 -1.75 20.52 23.46
C THR A 516 -3.06 20.73 22.70
N ASN A 517 -4.17 20.95 23.40
CA ASN A 517 -5.51 21.16 22.87
C ASN A 517 -6.10 22.53 23.28
N SER A 518 -5.24 23.48 23.66
CA SER A 518 -5.70 24.81 24.07
C SER A 518 -6.36 25.55 22.90
N THR A 519 -7.57 26.05 23.11
CA THR A 519 -8.25 26.97 22.19
C THR A 519 -8.02 28.44 22.57
N SER A 520 -7.21 28.70 23.59
CA SER A 520 -6.96 30.05 24.10
C SER A 520 -6.01 30.83 23.20
N GLU A 521 -6.44 31.99 22.72
CA GLU A 521 -5.64 32.91 21.91
C GLU A 521 -4.75 33.85 22.75
N VAL A 522 -4.97 33.92 24.07
CA VAL A 522 -4.25 34.82 25.00
C VAL A 522 -3.12 34.13 25.77
N LEU A 523 -2.92 32.82 25.57
CA LEU A 523 -1.85 32.06 26.22
C LEU A 523 -0.79 31.68 25.19
N ALA A 524 0.49 31.82 25.53
CA ALA A 524 1.56 31.35 24.66
C ALA A 524 1.89 29.88 24.93
N ALA A 525 2.01 29.09 23.86
CA ALA A 525 2.38 27.69 23.96
C ALA A 525 3.84 27.52 24.41
N THR A 526 4.08 26.62 25.35
CA THR A 526 5.45 26.26 25.76
C THR A 526 6.11 25.35 24.72
N PRO A 527 7.46 25.26 24.69
CA PRO A 527 8.14 24.28 23.85
C PRO A 527 7.68 22.83 24.09
N LYS A 528 7.22 22.51 25.32
CA LYS A 528 6.63 21.21 25.65
C LYS A 528 5.30 20.97 24.91
N ALA A 529 4.40 21.95 24.88
CA ALA A 529 3.15 21.85 24.12
C ALA A 529 3.44 21.73 22.62
N VAL A 530 4.34 22.57 22.09
CA VAL A 530 4.72 22.55 20.67
C VAL A 530 5.33 21.20 20.29
N LYS A 531 6.28 20.68 21.08
CA LYS A 531 6.88 19.37 20.85
C LYS A 531 5.85 18.24 20.94
N ALA A 532 4.97 18.25 21.93
CA ALA A 532 3.96 17.21 22.08
C ALA A 532 2.92 17.25 20.92
N ALA A 533 2.55 18.43 20.43
CA ALA A 533 1.70 18.57 19.24
C ALA A 533 2.43 18.10 17.97
N TYR A 534 3.72 18.40 17.83
CA TYR A 534 4.54 17.94 16.71
C TYR A 534 4.75 16.42 16.72
N ASP A 535 5.07 15.83 17.87
CA ASP A 535 5.20 14.37 18.01
C ASP A 535 3.85 13.68 17.74
N LEU A 536 2.73 14.26 18.20
CA LEU A 536 1.39 13.76 17.93
C LEU A 536 1.06 13.84 16.42
N ALA A 537 1.47 14.90 15.73
CA ALA A 537 1.28 15.04 14.28
C ALA A 537 2.16 14.04 13.50
N ASN A 538 3.42 13.83 13.91
CA ASN A 538 4.33 12.88 13.27
C ASN A 538 3.94 11.41 13.49
N GLY A 539 3.23 11.11 14.58
CA GLY A 539 2.64 9.79 14.82
C GLY A 539 1.37 9.52 14.01
N LYS A 540 0.83 10.51 13.30
CA LYS A 540 -0.36 10.35 12.46
C LYS A 540 0.06 10.09 11.01
N GLN A 541 -0.70 9.23 10.35
CA GLN A 541 -0.57 9.04 8.91
C GLN A 541 -0.87 10.36 8.20
N ALA A 542 -0.05 10.73 7.21
CA ALA A 542 -0.30 11.90 6.38
C ALA A 542 -1.72 11.81 5.78
N ALA A 543 -2.41 12.94 5.70
CA ALA A 543 -3.74 13.00 5.12
C ALA A 543 -3.68 12.54 3.66
N ASP A 544 -4.12 11.32 3.42
CA ASP A 544 -4.20 10.69 2.11
C ASP A 544 -5.66 10.33 1.85
N ALA A 545 -6.18 10.79 0.72
CA ALA A 545 -7.61 10.70 0.42
C ALA A 545 -8.04 9.24 0.17
N THR A 546 -7.16 8.40 -0.38
CA THR A 546 -7.40 6.97 -0.58
C THR A 546 -7.44 6.22 0.76
N LEU A 547 -6.50 6.50 1.66
CA LEU A 547 -6.48 5.90 2.99
C LEU A 547 -7.65 6.38 3.85
N THR A 548 -8.05 7.64 3.70
CA THR A 548 -9.28 8.19 4.30
C THR A 548 -10.52 7.46 3.81
N ALA A 549 -10.62 7.21 2.50
CA ALA A 549 -11.74 6.48 1.91
C ALA A 549 -11.83 5.03 2.40
N LEU A 550 -10.68 4.35 2.59
CA LEU A 550 -10.61 3.02 3.18
C LEU A 550 -10.98 3.02 4.67
N ALA A 551 -10.47 3.98 5.44
CA ALA A 551 -10.76 4.12 6.87
C ALA A 551 -12.23 4.46 7.16
N ALA A 552 -12.92 5.09 6.21
CA ALA A 552 -14.35 5.41 6.30
C ALA A 552 -15.28 4.21 6.01
N LEU A 553 -14.75 3.06 5.57
CA LEU A 553 -15.58 1.88 5.31
C LEU A 553 -16.12 1.30 6.63
N ALA A 554 -17.42 1.04 6.70
CA ALA A 554 -18.05 0.40 7.84
C ALA A 554 -17.57 -1.06 7.99
N THR A 555 -16.97 -1.41 9.12
CA THR A 555 -16.51 -2.78 9.36
C THR A 555 -17.70 -3.75 9.37
N ALA A 556 -17.61 -4.81 8.57
CA ALA A 556 -18.66 -5.82 8.46
C ALA A 556 -18.06 -7.17 8.04
N ALA A 557 -18.59 -8.25 8.60
CA ALA A 557 -18.23 -9.60 8.20
C ALA A 557 -18.62 -9.86 6.74
N ASP A 558 -17.89 -10.75 6.08
CA ASP A 558 -18.20 -11.21 4.72
C ASP A 558 -18.28 -10.08 3.67
N LYS A 559 -17.54 -8.99 3.87
CA LYS A 559 -17.41 -7.89 2.92
C LYS A 559 -16.00 -7.79 2.35
N LEU A 560 -15.90 -7.39 1.09
CA LEU A 560 -14.65 -7.09 0.39
C LEU A 560 -14.60 -5.59 0.06
N PRO A 561 -13.57 -4.85 0.53
CA PRO A 561 -13.29 -3.50 0.07
C PRO A 561 -12.90 -3.44 -1.41
N TYR A 562 -13.44 -2.47 -2.14
CA TYR A 562 -13.05 -2.18 -3.51
C TYR A 562 -13.18 -0.68 -3.81
N PHE A 563 -12.48 -0.20 -4.83
CA PHE A 563 -12.54 1.20 -5.26
C PHE A 563 -13.62 1.41 -6.32
N THR A 564 -14.43 2.46 -6.16
CA THR A 564 -15.44 2.91 -7.15
C THR A 564 -14.98 4.13 -7.95
N GLY A 565 -13.81 4.65 -7.62
CA GLY A 565 -13.14 5.79 -8.27
C GLY A 565 -11.88 6.17 -7.50
N VAL A 566 -11.18 7.20 -7.97
CA VAL A 566 -10.05 7.79 -7.23
C VAL A 566 -10.56 8.30 -5.88
N ASP A 567 -9.88 7.92 -4.80
CA ASP A 567 -10.23 8.29 -3.43
C ASP A 567 -11.66 7.93 -2.99
N ARG A 568 -12.24 6.87 -3.59
CA ARG A 568 -13.59 6.38 -3.26
C ARG A 568 -13.58 4.87 -3.10
N ALA A 569 -13.81 4.39 -1.89
CA ALA A 569 -13.94 2.96 -1.60
C ALA A 569 -15.38 2.60 -1.23
N ALA A 570 -15.76 1.36 -1.51
CA ALA A 570 -17.04 0.78 -1.10
C ALA A 570 -16.83 -0.69 -0.67
N LEU A 571 -17.87 -1.27 -0.09
CA LEU A 571 -17.90 -2.68 0.29
C LEU A 571 -18.86 -3.44 -0.61
N THR A 572 -18.44 -4.61 -1.06
CA THR A 572 -19.32 -5.59 -1.70
C THR A 572 -19.41 -6.86 -0.87
N ALA A 573 -20.46 -7.66 -1.04
CA ALA A 573 -20.58 -8.94 -0.38
C ALA A 573 -19.58 -9.94 -0.98
N LEU A 574 -18.76 -10.55 -0.13
CA LEU A 574 -17.90 -11.66 -0.53
C LEU A 574 -18.64 -12.95 -0.19
N THR A 575 -19.17 -13.66 -1.19
CA THR A 575 -19.99 -14.86 -0.98
C THR A 575 -19.21 -15.98 -0.29
N SER A 576 -19.92 -16.93 0.34
CA SER A 576 -19.31 -18.13 0.92
C SER A 576 -18.48 -18.92 -0.10
N VAL A 577 -18.96 -19.01 -1.35
CA VAL A 577 -18.24 -19.60 -2.49
C VAL A 577 -16.95 -18.83 -2.78
N GLY A 578 -17.01 -17.49 -2.87
CA GLY A 578 -15.83 -16.66 -3.10
C GLY A 578 -14.79 -16.82 -2.01
N ARG A 579 -15.20 -16.84 -0.73
CA ARG A 579 -14.30 -17.12 0.40
C ARG A 579 -13.72 -18.54 0.34
N ALA A 580 -14.54 -19.53 -0.01
CA ALA A 580 -14.12 -20.91 -0.10
C ALA A 580 -13.06 -21.14 -1.19
N ILE A 581 -13.13 -20.41 -2.30
CA ILE A 581 -12.13 -20.43 -3.39
C ILE A 581 -10.86 -19.67 -2.98
N LEU A 582 -10.99 -18.44 -2.47
CA LEU A 582 -9.83 -17.62 -2.05
C LEU A 582 -9.04 -18.26 -0.90
N GLY A 583 -9.68 -19.08 -0.07
CA GLY A 583 -9.03 -19.80 1.02
C GLY A 583 -8.31 -21.10 0.60
N LYS A 584 -8.36 -21.49 -0.68
CA LYS A 584 -7.66 -22.69 -1.18
C LYS A 584 -6.19 -22.38 -1.46
N THR A 585 -5.31 -23.30 -1.08
CA THR A 585 -3.85 -23.12 -1.17
C THR A 585 -3.23 -23.75 -2.42
N SER A 586 -4.00 -24.49 -3.22
CA SER A 586 -3.53 -25.13 -4.45
C SER A 586 -4.57 -25.10 -5.56
N ILE A 587 -4.10 -25.08 -6.81
CA ILE A 587 -4.96 -25.21 -8.01
C ILE A 587 -5.81 -26.47 -7.90
N GLN A 588 -5.23 -27.60 -7.49
CA GLN A 588 -5.95 -28.87 -7.35
C GLN A 588 -7.15 -28.73 -6.40
N SER A 589 -6.97 -28.10 -5.25
CA SER A 589 -8.05 -27.94 -4.27
C SER A 589 -9.17 -26.98 -4.74
N VAL A 590 -8.86 -26.05 -5.66
CA VAL A 590 -9.88 -25.24 -6.36
C VAL A 590 -10.62 -26.10 -7.39
N LEU A 591 -9.89 -26.90 -8.17
CA LEU A 591 -10.48 -27.82 -9.15
C LEU A 591 -11.41 -28.82 -8.46
N ASP A 592 -10.99 -29.43 -7.35
CA ASP A 592 -11.82 -30.36 -6.58
C ASP A 592 -13.10 -29.68 -6.06
N TYR A 593 -12.98 -28.44 -5.55
CA TYR A 593 -14.13 -27.66 -5.10
C TYR A 593 -15.13 -27.36 -6.23
N LEU A 594 -14.63 -27.14 -7.45
CA LEU A 594 -15.45 -26.94 -8.64
C LEU A 594 -15.93 -28.26 -9.27
N GLY A 595 -15.58 -29.42 -8.70
CA GLY A 595 -15.89 -30.72 -9.27
C GLY A 595 -15.08 -31.06 -10.53
N LEU A 596 -13.98 -30.34 -10.77
CA LEU A 596 -13.07 -30.47 -11.92
C LEU A 596 -11.79 -31.26 -11.60
N GLY A 597 -11.74 -31.95 -10.45
CA GLY A 597 -10.61 -32.77 -10.02
C GLY A 597 -10.42 -34.07 -10.83
N GLU A 598 -9.60 -34.99 -10.30
CA GLU A 598 -9.37 -36.30 -10.93
C GLU A 598 -10.69 -37.04 -11.18
N GLY A 599 -11.06 -37.23 -12.46
CA GLY A 599 -12.26 -37.95 -12.89
C GLY A 599 -13.37 -37.11 -13.53
N SER A 600 -13.20 -35.79 -13.68
CA SER A 600 -14.33 -34.87 -13.96
C SER A 600 -14.94 -34.82 -15.38
N ALA A 601 -14.61 -35.72 -16.31
CA ALA A 601 -15.42 -35.92 -17.54
C ALA A 601 -15.08 -37.22 -18.28
N LEU A 602 -13.80 -37.55 -18.39
CA LEU A 602 -13.29 -38.76 -19.05
C LEU A 602 -12.11 -39.31 -18.23
N PRO A 603 -12.11 -40.58 -17.81
CA PRO A 603 -10.94 -41.16 -17.14
C PRO A 603 -9.70 -41.20 -18.05
N VAL A 604 -8.50 -41.10 -17.45
CA VAL A 604 -7.23 -41.30 -18.16
C VAL A 604 -7.23 -42.68 -18.83
N GLY A 605 -6.71 -42.78 -20.06
CA GLY A 605 -6.55 -44.06 -20.76
C GLY A 605 -7.77 -44.57 -21.53
N VAL A 606 -8.93 -43.90 -21.48
CA VAL A 606 -10.10 -44.26 -22.29
C VAL A 606 -9.87 -43.89 -23.77
N PRO A 607 -9.93 -44.84 -24.72
CA PRO A 607 -9.82 -44.51 -26.14
C PRO A 607 -11.07 -43.77 -26.63
N VAL A 608 -10.90 -42.61 -27.25
CA VAL A 608 -11.97 -41.83 -27.87
C VAL A 608 -11.69 -41.56 -29.35
N PRO A 609 -12.72 -41.56 -30.22
CA PRO A 609 -12.57 -41.14 -31.61
C PRO A 609 -12.18 -39.67 -31.73
N TRP A 610 -11.16 -39.37 -32.53
CA TRP A 610 -10.66 -38.03 -32.81
C TRP A 610 -10.56 -37.76 -34.32
N PRO A 611 -11.16 -36.66 -34.82
CA PRO A 611 -11.33 -36.45 -36.26
C PRO A 611 -10.06 -35.98 -36.99
N SER A 612 -9.03 -35.50 -36.26
CA SER A 612 -7.82 -34.94 -36.88
C SER A 612 -6.63 -35.90 -36.79
N ALA A 613 -5.70 -35.79 -37.75
CA ALA A 613 -4.45 -36.53 -37.76
C ALA A 613 -3.56 -36.24 -36.55
N THR A 614 -3.71 -35.06 -35.92
CA THR A 614 -2.89 -34.65 -34.76
C THR A 614 -3.76 -34.59 -33.52
N PRO A 615 -3.45 -35.35 -32.44
CA PRO A 615 -4.17 -35.26 -31.17
C PRO A 615 -3.92 -33.90 -30.50
N PRO A 616 -4.84 -33.41 -29.65
CA PRO A 616 -4.58 -32.26 -28.80
C PRO A 616 -3.39 -32.51 -27.86
N THR A 617 -2.76 -31.44 -27.39
CA THR A 617 -1.77 -31.51 -26.32
C THR A 617 -2.36 -32.24 -25.10
N GLY A 618 -1.60 -33.14 -24.48
CA GLY A 618 -2.07 -33.99 -23.38
C GLY A 618 -2.75 -35.29 -23.82
N TRP A 619 -2.85 -35.56 -25.13
CA TRP A 619 -3.44 -36.79 -25.67
C TRP A 619 -2.44 -37.59 -26.52
N LEU A 620 -2.56 -38.92 -26.48
CA LEU A 620 -1.71 -39.84 -27.23
C LEU A 620 -2.55 -40.71 -28.17
N LYS A 621 -2.00 -41.10 -29.32
CA LYS A 621 -2.66 -42.02 -30.25
C LYS A 621 -2.53 -43.47 -29.78
N CYS A 622 -3.59 -44.25 -29.93
CA CYS A 622 -3.57 -45.70 -29.79
C CYS A 622 -2.99 -46.35 -31.07
N ASN A 623 -1.68 -46.23 -31.25
CA ASN A 623 -0.95 -46.73 -32.43
C ASN A 623 0.16 -47.72 -32.07
N GLY A 624 0.05 -48.41 -30.92
CA GLY A 624 1.08 -49.33 -30.45
C GLY A 624 2.29 -48.68 -29.78
N ALA A 625 2.33 -47.34 -29.70
CA ALA A 625 3.49 -46.63 -29.16
C ALA A 625 3.71 -46.89 -27.66
N ALA A 626 4.98 -46.96 -27.28
CA ALA A 626 5.39 -46.95 -25.89
C ALA A 626 5.28 -45.54 -25.28
N PHE A 627 5.08 -45.47 -23.97
CA PHE A 627 5.04 -44.21 -23.22
C PHE A 627 5.82 -44.32 -21.91
N SER A 628 6.18 -43.17 -21.32
CA SER A 628 6.92 -43.11 -20.05
C SER A 628 5.95 -43.06 -18.86
N SER A 629 6.16 -43.94 -17.87
CA SER A 629 5.44 -43.91 -16.59
C SER A 629 5.80 -42.71 -15.72
N GLU A 630 7.01 -42.16 -15.88
CA GLU A 630 7.42 -40.93 -15.21
C GLU A 630 6.64 -39.72 -15.75
N LYS A 631 6.44 -39.68 -17.07
CA LYS A 631 5.71 -38.59 -17.73
C LYS A 631 4.19 -38.73 -17.59
N TYR A 632 3.66 -39.96 -17.62
CA TYR A 632 2.22 -40.25 -17.58
C TYR A 632 1.90 -41.33 -16.53
N PRO A 633 2.04 -41.03 -15.24
CA PRO A 633 1.90 -42.01 -14.15
C PRO A 633 0.48 -42.56 -14.04
N ASN A 634 -0.54 -41.73 -14.29
CA ASN A 634 -1.94 -42.17 -14.27
C ASN A 634 -2.27 -43.07 -15.46
N LEU A 635 -1.68 -42.82 -16.64
CA LEU A 635 -1.83 -43.70 -17.80
C LEU A 635 -1.14 -45.05 -17.58
N ALA A 636 -0.01 -45.07 -16.87
CA ALA A 636 0.70 -46.30 -16.51
C ALA A 636 -0.11 -47.23 -15.58
N LYS A 637 -0.99 -46.67 -14.75
CA LYS A 637 -1.94 -47.47 -13.94
C LYS A 637 -2.96 -48.19 -14.81
N VAL A 638 -3.37 -47.59 -15.93
CA VAL A 638 -4.39 -48.12 -16.85
C VAL A 638 -3.78 -49.06 -17.90
N TYR A 639 -2.58 -48.76 -18.39
CA TYR A 639 -1.81 -49.61 -19.31
C TYR A 639 -0.46 -50.00 -18.68
N PRO A 640 -0.40 -51.02 -17.81
CA PRO A 640 0.81 -51.39 -17.06
C PRO A 640 1.98 -51.86 -17.93
N THR A 641 1.73 -52.26 -19.18
CA THR A 641 2.74 -52.65 -20.16
C THR A 641 3.52 -51.46 -20.73
N LEU A 642 3.13 -50.23 -20.37
CA LEU A 642 3.70 -48.97 -20.87
C LEU A 642 3.63 -48.83 -22.40
N LYS A 643 2.68 -49.53 -23.01
CA LYS A 643 2.36 -49.44 -24.43
C LYS A 643 0.87 -49.27 -24.62
N LEU A 644 0.51 -48.38 -25.53
CA LEU A 644 -0.89 -48.25 -25.96
C LEU A 644 -1.24 -49.38 -26.93
N PRO A 645 -2.52 -49.82 -26.99
CA PRO A 645 -2.97 -50.72 -28.04
C PRO A 645 -2.80 -50.07 -29.42
N ASP A 646 -2.59 -50.87 -30.46
CA ASP A 646 -2.67 -50.40 -31.85
C ASP A 646 -4.10 -50.60 -32.35
N LEU A 647 -4.89 -49.53 -32.33
CA LEU A 647 -6.31 -49.57 -32.70
C LEU A 647 -6.57 -49.10 -34.14
N ARG A 648 -5.51 -48.97 -34.95
CA ARG A 648 -5.64 -48.52 -36.34
C ARG A 648 -6.26 -49.64 -37.18
N GLY A 649 -7.51 -49.43 -37.61
CA GLY A 649 -8.25 -50.42 -38.39
C GLY A 649 -9.04 -51.42 -37.56
N GLU A 650 -9.01 -51.30 -36.23
CA GLU A 650 -9.67 -52.20 -35.29
C GLU A 650 -11.06 -51.69 -34.86
N PHE A 651 -11.96 -52.63 -34.57
CA PHE A 651 -13.21 -52.34 -33.87
C PHE A 651 -13.08 -52.69 -32.39
N ILE A 652 -13.42 -51.74 -31.51
CA ILE A 652 -13.49 -51.99 -30.07
C ILE A 652 -14.81 -52.69 -29.77
N ARG A 653 -14.75 -53.84 -29.08
CA ARG A 653 -15.91 -54.57 -28.58
C ARG A 653 -15.90 -54.68 -27.07
N GLY A 654 -17.08 -54.80 -26.47
CA GLY A 654 -17.20 -55.09 -25.04
C GLY A 654 -16.54 -56.41 -24.68
N TRP A 655 -15.79 -56.43 -23.57
CA TRP A 655 -15.28 -57.67 -23.00
C TRP A 655 -16.42 -58.46 -22.36
N ASP A 656 -16.42 -59.79 -22.56
CA ASP A 656 -17.49 -60.67 -22.07
C ASP A 656 -17.64 -60.65 -20.55
N ASP A 657 -16.53 -60.48 -19.83
CA ASP A 657 -16.45 -60.40 -18.36
C ASP A 657 -17.32 -61.47 -17.65
N GLY A 658 -17.31 -62.70 -18.18
CA GLY A 658 -18.03 -63.84 -17.62
C GLY A 658 -19.51 -63.97 -18.03
N ARG A 659 -20.02 -63.16 -18.97
CA ARG A 659 -21.40 -63.26 -19.48
C ARG A 659 -21.67 -64.55 -20.27
N GLY A 660 -20.64 -65.18 -20.83
CA GLY A 660 -20.76 -66.47 -21.52
C GLY A 660 -21.08 -66.38 -23.02
N ILE A 661 -21.04 -65.18 -23.61
CA ILE A 661 -21.35 -64.97 -25.04
C ILE A 661 -20.07 -65.03 -25.89
N ASP A 662 -18.96 -64.51 -25.37
CA ASP A 662 -17.66 -64.48 -26.03
C ASP A 662 -16.58 -65.02 -25.08
N SER A 663 -16.80 -66.24 -24.61
CA SER A 663 -15.96 -66.91 -23.62
C SER A 663 -14.58 -67.26 -24.17
N GLY A 664 -13.57 -67.23 -23.30
CA GLY A 664 -12.18 -67.60 -23.64
C GLY A 664 -11.30 -66.43 -24.10
N ARG A 665 -11.82 -65.20 -24.16
CA ARG A 665 -11.02 -63.99 -24.44
C ARG A 665 -10.68 -63.20 -23.18
N SER A 666 -9.46 -62.65 -23.13
CA SER A 666 -9.03 -61.70 -22.10
C SER A 666 -9.29 -60.24 -22.53
N ILE A 667 -9.37 -59.31 -21.56
CA ILE A 667 -9.42 -57.88 -21.84
C ILE A 667 -8.19 -57.48 -22.68
N LEU A 668 -8.39 -56.62 -23.69
CA LEU A 668 -7.38 -56.21 -24.68
C LEU A 668 -6.85 -57.31 -25.63
N SER A 669 -7.45 -58.51 -25.67
CA SER A 669 -7.07 -59.52 -26.66
C SER A 669 -7.57 -59.16 -28.08
N GLU A 670 -6.71 -59.44 -29.07
CA GLU A 670 -7.01 -59.28 -30.49
C GLU A 670 -7.83 -60.46 -31.02
N GLN A 671 -8.69 -60.20 -32.00
CA GLN A 671 -9.44 -61.22 -32.72
C GLN A 671 -9.43 -60.89 -34.21
N GLY A 672 -9.05 -61.87 -35.04
CA GLY A 672 -9.15 -61.72 -36.49
C GLY A 672 -10.61 -61.60 -36.97
N TYR A 673 -10.78 -61.29 -38.25
CA TYR A 673 -12.11 -61.30 -38.86
C TYR A 673 -12.75 -62.71 -38.76
N ALA A 674 -14.06 -62.75 -38.52
CA ALA A 674 -14.84 -63.97 -38.50
C ALA A 674 -16.22 -63.71 -39.12
N THR A 675 -16.77 -64.72 -39.78
CA THR A 675 -18.17 -64.77 -40.24
C THR A 675 -18.78 -66.06 -39.69
N GLU A 676 -20.07 -66.06 -39.40
CA GLU A 676 -20.75 -67.29 -38.99
C GLU A 676 -20.68 -68.33 -40.12
N ASP A 677 -20.56 -69.60 -39.73
CA ASP A 677 -20.68 -70.70 -40.66
C ASP A 677 -22.07 -70.68 -41.29
N HIS A 678 -22.16 -70.72 -42.61
CA HIS A 678 -23.41 -70.63 -43.33
C HIS A 678 -23.37 -71.44 -44.63
N ALA A 679 -24.54 -71.81 -45.13
CA ALA A 679 -24.72 -72.53 -46.38
C ALA A 679 -25.77 -71.84 -47.26
N HIS A 680 -25.56 -71.90 -48.58
CA HIS A 680 -26.51 -71.40 -49.56
C HIS A 680 -27.19 -72.57 -50.29
N GLY A 681 -28.51 -72.51 -50.41
CA GLY A 681 -29.26 -73.37 -51.33
C GLY A 681 -29.17 -72.80 -52.75
N LEU A 682 -28.69 -73.60 -53.71
CA LEU A 682 -28.59 -73.19 -55.11
C LEU A 682 -29.92 -73.49 -55.82
N PRO A 683 -30.68 -72.48 -56.30
CA PRO A 683 -31.94 -72.72 -57.00
C PRO A 683 -31.67 -73.35 -58.38
N SER A 684 -32.14 -74.58 -58.58
CA SER A 684 -32.20 -75.25 -59.88
C SER A 684 -33.61 -75.12 -60.48
N LYS A 685 -33.70 -74.78 -61.76
CA LYS A 685 -34.98 -74.78 -62.51
C LYS A 685 -35.39 -76.17 -63.00
N SER A 686 -34.57 -77.20 -62.77
CA SER A 686 -34.86 -78.56 -63.20
C SER A 686 -35.55 -79.35 -62.10
N THR A 687 -36.77 -79.81 -62.37
CA THR A 687 -37.48 -80.82 -61.59
C THR A 687 -37.01 -82.24 -61.94
N VAL A 688 -35.99 -82.40 -62.80
CA VAL A 688 -35.48 -83.69 -63.26
C VAL A 688 -33.98 -83.79 -62.98
N ALA A 689 -33.63 -84.73 -62.12
CA ALA A 689 -32.29 -85.00 -61.60
C ALA A 689 -31.31 -85.66 -62.60
N THR A 690 -31.53 -85.53 -63.91
CA THR A 690 -30.69 -86.17 -64.95
C THR A 690 -30.19 -85.20 -66.02
N ASP A 691 -30.53 -83.90 -65.93
CA ASP A 691 -30.03 -82.93 -66.89
C ASP A 691 -28.58 -82.53 -66.56
N ARG A 692 -27.64 -82.98 -67.40
CA ARG A 692 -26.21 -82.64 -67.31
C ARG A 692 -25.92 -81.20 -67.76
N SER A 693 -26.94 -80.39 -68.04
CA SER A 693 -26.80 -78.99 -68.45
C SER A 693 -26.55 -77.99 -67.30
N ILE A 694 -26.59 -78.43 -66.03
CA ILE A 694 -26.16 -77.60 -64.91
C ILE A 694 -24.62 -77.53 -64.91
N ASN A 695 -24.08 -76.60 -65.69
CA ASN A 695 -22.65 -76.30 -65.76
C ASN A 695 -22.18 -75.66 -64.46
N PHE A 696 -21.86 -76.49 -63.47
CA PHE A 696 -20.92 -76.08 -62.44
C PHE A 696 -19.51 -76.19 -63.03
N TYR A 697 -18.80 -75.07 -63.13
CA TYR A 697 -17.37 -75.06 -63.47
C TYR A 697 -16.58 -75.65 -62.28
N PHE A 698 -16.57 -76.97 -62.18
CA PHE A 698 -15.54 -77.69 -61.45
C PHE A 698 -14.40 -78.00 -62.41
N ASP A 699 -13.17 -77.93 -61.92
CA ASP A 699 -12.00 -78.49 -62.62
C ASP A 699 -12.34 -79.91 -63.10
N GLU A 700 -12.10 -80.17 -64.39
CA GLU A 700 -12.41 -81.43 -65.06
C GLU A 700 -11.70 -82.63 -64.39
N ALA A 701 -10.57 -82.38 -63.71
CA ALA A 701 -9.85 -83.35 -62.89
C ALA A 701 -10.59 -83.72 -61.58
N TRP A 702 -11.45 -82.84 -61.07
CA TRP A 702 -12.23 -83.09 -59.85
C TRP A 702 -13.51 -83.87 -60.14
N ALA A 703 -14.17 -83.60 -61.27
CA ALA A 703 -15.38 -84.30 -61.69
C ALA A 703 -15.14 -85.80 -62.03
N THR A 704 -13.92 -86.15 -62.40
CA THR A 704 -13.52 -87.53 -62.78
C THR A 704 -12.91 -88.34 -61.64
N SER A 705 -12.66 -87.75 -60.47
CA SER A 705 -11.98 -88.39 -59.33
C SER A 705 -12.80 -89.43 -58.55
N GLY A 706 -14.01 -89.78 -59.00
CA GLY A 706 -14.86 -90.80 -58.37
C GLY A 706 -15.39 -90.44 -56.98
N ASN A 707 -15.14 -89.23 -56.48
CA ASN A 707 -15.59 -88.79 -55.16
C ASN A 707 -17.02 -88.23 -55.21
N THR A 708 -17.99 -89.09 -55.54
CA THR A 708 -19.43 -88.72 -55.66
C THR A 708 -20.14 -88.51 -54.32
N GLY A 709 -19.39 -88.38 -53.21
CA GLY A 709 -19.96 -88.16 -51.87
C GLY A 709 -20.48 -86.74 -51.61
N VAL A 710 -20.23 -85.79 -52.51
CA VAL A 710 -20.53 -84.35 -52.31
C VAL A 710 -21.92 -83.95 -52.82
N ILE A 711 -22.58 -84.76 -53.66
CA ILE A 711 -23.97 -84.54 -54.09
C ILE A 711 -24.84 -85.67 -53.52
N ARG A 712 -25.49 -85.42 -52.38
CA ARG A 712 -26.53 -86.32 -51.86
C ARG A 712 -27.88 -85.94 -52.47
N TRP A 713 -28.46 -86.86 -53.23
CA TRP A 713 -29.75 -86.75 -53.90
C TRP A 713 -30.88 -86.92 -52.88
N GLY A 714 -31.60 -85.84 -52.57
CA GLY A 714 -32.82 -85.88 -51.76
C GLY A 714 -34.03 -85.62 -52.65
N ASN A 715 -35.07 -86.46 -52.53
CA ASN A 715 -36.31 -86.30 -53.29
C ASN A 715 -37.17 -85.17 -52.69
N THR A 716 -37.65 -84.26 -53.52
CA THR A 716 -38.41 -83.07 -53.11
C THR A 716 -39.90 -83.38 -52.98
N SER A 717 -40.35 -83.62 -51.76
CA SER A 717 -41.77 -83.52 -51.40
C SER A 717 -41.91 -83.27 -49.90
N ASP A 718 -41.75 -82.03 -49.44
CA ASP A 718 -42.74 -81.41 -48.56
C ASP A 718 -42.40 -79.95 -48.21
N ALA A 719 -43.45 -79.14 -48.18
CA ALA A 719 -43.44 -77.80 -47.64
C ALA A 719 -43.40 -77.87 -46.10
N GLY A 720 -42.42 -77.21 -45.49
CA GLY A 720 -42.32 -77.06 -44.04
C GLY A 720 -41.04 -77.67 -43.47
N LEU A 721 -39.95 -76.89 -43.51
CA LEU A 721 -38.67 -77.23 -42.89
C LEU A 721 -38.89 -77.51 -41.38
N PRO A 722 -38.72 -78.76 -40.92
CA PRO A 722 -37.48 -79.11 -40.24
C PRO A 722 -36.91 -80.51 -40.59
N ALA A 723 -35.58 -80.59 -40.45
CA ALA A 723 -34.61 -81.71 -40.53
C ALA A 723 -35.12 -83.15 -40.25
N PRO A 724 -34.47 -84.24 -40.76
CA PRO A 724 -33.00 -84.40 -40.77
C PRO A 724 -32.40 -85.26 -41.90
N ASN A 725 -31.37 -84.74 -42.57
CA ASN A 725 -30.18 -85.48 -43.04
C ASN A 725 -29.36 -84.53 -43.91
N TYR A 726 -28.73 -83.56 -43.25
CA TYR A 726 -27.87 -82.59 -43.90
C TYR A 726 -26.67 -83.31 -44.53
N GLY A 727 -26.75 -83.55 -45.84
CA GLY A 727 -25.57 -83.59 -46.68
C GLY A 727 -24.92 -82.22 -46.58
N THR A 728 -24.02 -82.06 -45.63
CA THR A 728 -23.14 -80.91 -45.55
C THR A 728 -22.36 -80.88 -46.86
N PHE A 729 -22.63 -79.90 -47.72
CA PHE A 729 -21.55 -79.39 -48.55
C PHE A 729 -20.56 -78.78 -47.56
N LYS A 730 -19.61 -79.58 -47.08
CA LYS A 730 -18.38 -79.00 -46.55
C LYS A 730 -17.77 -78.28 -47.73
N THR A 731 -17.93 -76.97 -47.81
CA THR A 731 -16.95 -76.15 -48.50
C THR A 731 -15.63 -76.48 -47.81
N TYR A 732 -14.87 -77.38 -48.41
CA TYR A 732 -13.49 -77.57 -48.05
C TYR A 732 -12.87 -76.19 -48.06
N LYS A 733 -12.07 -75.88 -47.03
CA LYS A 733 -11.18 -74.71 -47.00
C LYS A 733 -10.31 -74.75 -48.26
N GLN A 734 -10.82 -74.24 -49.37
CA GLN A 734 -10.03 -73.88 -50.53
C GLN A 734 -9.98 -72.38 -50.50
N SER A 735 -8.87 -71.88 -49.95
CA SER A 735 -8.30 -70.61 -50.39
C SER A 735 -8.00 -70.76 -51.88
N VAL A 736 -9.00 -70.61 -52.73
CA VAL A 736 -8.79 -70.44 -54.15
C VAL A 736 -8.09 -69.10 -54.31
N ALA A 737 -6.77 -69.16 -54.51
CA ALA A 737 -5.95 -68.02 -54.81
C ALA A 737 -6.58 -67.30 -56.02
N ASN A 738 -6.98 -66.05 -55.82
CA ASN A 738 -7.61 -65.12 -56.78
C ASN A 738 -9.14 -64.91 -56.70
N LEU A 739 -9.87 -65.49 -55.75
CA LEU A 739 -11.13 -64.87 -55.31
C LEU A 739 -10.77 -63.77 -54.31
N GLY A 740 -10.86 -62.52 -54.75
CA GLY A 740 -10.50 -61.33 -53.96
C GLY A 740 -11.11 -61.39 -52.56
N THR A 741 -10.37 -60.91 -51.57
CA THR A 741 -10.77 -60.81 -50.17
C THR A 741 -12.23 -60.35 -50.08
N ALA A 742 -13.10 -61.12 -49.38
CA ALA A 742 -14.52 -60.81 -49.15
C ALA A 742 -14.78 -59.47 -48.41
N GLY A 743 -13.73 -58.66 -48.24
CA GLY A 743 -13.78 -57.36 -47.58
C GLY A 743 -14.67 -56.34 -48.29
N LEU A 744 -15.10 -56.51 -49.55
CA LEU A 744 -16.15 -55.66 -50.12
C LEU A 744 -17.55 -55.98 -49.59
N GLU A 745 -17.80 -57.24 -49.23
CA GLU A 745 -19.12 -57.76 -48.86
C GLU A 745 -19.35 -57.71 -47.35
N THR A 746 -18.31 -58.01 -46.56
CA THR A 746 -18.44 -58.17 -45.10
C THR A 746 -17.88 -57.01 -44.27
N ARG A 747 -17.21 -56.01 -44.89
CA ARG A 747 -16.73 -54.84 -44.14
C ARG A 747 -17.88 -53.88 -43.82
N PRO A 748 -18.02 -53.42 -42.56
CA PRO A 748 -18.97 -52.36 -42.26
C PRO A 748 -18.52 -51.04 -42.91
N ARG A 749 -19.48 -50.24 -43.39
CA ARG A 749 -19.22 -48.86 -43.81
C ARG A 749 -18.79 -48.05 -42.58
N ASN A 750 -17.59 -47.45 -42.62
CA ASN A 750 -17.04 -46.68 -41.51
C ASN A 750 -16.29 -45.45 -42.01
N ILE A 751 -16.05 -44.49 -41.10
CA ILE A 751 -15.22 -43.30 -41.32
C ILE A 751 -14.00 -43.42 -40.40
N ALA A 752 -12.79 -43.21 -40.94
CA ALA A 752 -11.56 -43.34 -40.17
C ALA A 752 -11.36 -42.14 -39.22
N PHE A 753 -11.37 -42.42 -37.92
CA PHE A 753 -10.97 -41.50 -36.85
C PHE A 753 -9.71 -42.05 -36.18
N ASN A 754 -8.88 -41.18 -35.59
CA ASN A 754 -7.85 -41.67 -34.66
C ASN A 754 -8.53 -42.13 -33.37
N TYR A 755 -8.06 -43.22 -32.78
CA TYR A 755 -8.29 -43.46 -31.36
C TYR A 755 -7.20 -42.78 -30.55
N ILE A 756 -7.60 -41.92 -29.61
CA ILE A 756 -6.68 -41.21 -28.72
C ILE A 756 -7.06 -41.43 -27.26
N VAL A 757 -6.08 -41.37 -26.37
CA VAL A 757 -6.27 -41.43 -24.91
C VAL A 757 -5.73 -40.17 -24.26
N ARG A 758 -6.39 -39.72 -23.19
CA ARG A 758 -5.84 -38.68 -22.33
C ARG A 758 -4.64 -39.25 -21.59
N ALA A 759 -3.55 -38.51 -21.55
CA ALA A 759 -2.28 -38.95 -20.98
C ALA A 759 -2.08 -38.50 -19.52
N ASP A 760 -2.76 -37.42 -19.12
CA ASP A 760 -2.70 -36.79 -17.79
C ASP A 760 -4.10 -36.51 -17.20
#